data_AF-A0A150QXP0-F1
#
_entry.id   AF-A0A150QXP0-F1
#
_cell.length_a   1.000
_cell.length_b   1.000
_cell.length_c   1.000
_cell.angle_alpha   90.00
_cell.angle_beta   90.00
_cell.angle_gamma   90.00
#
_symmetry.space_group_name_H-M   'P 1'
#
loop_
_entity.id
_entity.type
_entity.pdbx_description
1 polymer ?
#
loop_
_entity_poly.entity_id
_entity_poly.type
_entity_poly.pdbx_seq_one_letter_code
_entity_poly.pdbx_strand_id
1 'polypeptide(L)'
;MKQFAIASSAALATLFITATSFANTTAPSPTCTVIQRGALGDIYNAEIWSLYPSYAVRTPHEVNTGYSSTAGEKRALFGFNLSPIPAGSLVTSAKFYAQTYSSTAQTVRAHRVLAPWSEDTVTWNNLGGIDPTTFTSFVAGGSVWQQLDLTELVQEWVSGISPNHGILLEEDQYGKTSYKGSAHTNLSYRPLLEVCYTAPKGSIGDKVWFDANADGVEDASEPGISNVVVDLFVDADCDKVADAGTTPRTTATDANGAYRFGELEAGCYVVSVDDATLPLGHFLTTDDEPLAVSLDAGENVSDADFGYVTYSSIGDTVWLDSDADGLYEPETGELGVNGVLVELFHDGVLLDSTVTGNSPYTGQPGFYLFDTLAAGTYSVVITSDNFMTSGPLAGQEPTADPDGGLDNVGTVSLGWAQDLLDADFGYQLSCGNGVCGGDESCGTCAVDCGACPPVCGNGTCEVGEDCGSCSADCDICPPVCGDGTCDASESCGSCSDDCGACPPVCGDGTCGAGEDCGTCSDDCGACPAVCGNNVCETGEDCSNCAGDCGACPAVCGNDTCEAGENCLECPSDCGICPPVCGSGVCEVGESCSTCSADCGECPPVCGDGTCKAGFEDCSSCSADCGACPAAAPGTGTPGYWKNHESAWKVSSMTVGGKTYTKAQLLDIISRPTKGDVTYIIAKHLIVAKLNVGIGNQSSCIEDTIAKADAWLKQYPLGSNMKENGKNTPWTIGQPLAETLDNYNNGRLCAPHRD
;
A
#
# COMPACT_ATOMS: atom_id res chain seq x y z
N MET A 1 47.99 -28.39 51.72
CA MET A 1 48.82 -27.32 51.14
C MET A 1 48.43 -27.11 49.69
N LYS A 2 47.71 -26.02 49.41
CA LYS A 2 47.92 -25.10 48.28
C LYS A 2 46.94 -23.94 48.49
N GLN A 3 47.49 -22.84 48.98
CA GLN A 3 46.82 -21.56 49.12
C GLN A 3 46.38 -21.08 47.73
N PHE A 4 45.12 -20.72 47.57
CA PHE A 4 44.71 -19.75 46.56
C PHE A 4 44.61 -18.40 47.26
N ALA A 5 45.51 -17.50 46.89
CA ALA A 5 45.57 -16.15 47.42
C ALA A 5 44.36 -15.34 46.92
N ILE A 6 43.69 -14.69 47.86
CA ILE A 6 42.67 -13.68 47.61
C ILE A 6 43.40 -12.46 47.04
N ALA A 7 43.12 -12.11 45.78
CA ALA A 7 43.58 -10.86 45.18
C ALA A 7 42.61 -9.74 45.53
N SER A 8 43.18 -8.60 45.97
CA SER A 8 42.50 -7.37 46.35
C SER A 8 41.69 -6.71 45.21
N SER A 9 40.57 -6.06 45.57
CA SER A 9 39.54 -5.40 44.74
C SER A 9 39.99 -4.23 43.84
N ALA A 10 41.08 -4.35 43.09
CA ALA A 10 41.49 -3.34 42.11
C ALA A 10 41.72 -3.89 40.69
N ALA A 11 41.40 -5.18 40.44
CA ALA A 11 41.75 -5.86 39.20
C ALA A 11 40.56 -6.31 38.32
N LEU A 12 39.31 -6.01 38.70
CA LEU A 12 38.14 -6.31 37.85
C LEU A 12 37.68 -5.13 36.96
N ALA A 13 38.33 -3.97 37.03
CA ALA A 13 37.97 -2.79 36.24
C ALA A 13 38.77 -2.62 34.93
N THR A 14 39.45 -3.67 34.44
CA THR A 14 40.36 -3.55 33.28
C THR A 14 40.17 -4.66 32.24
N LEU A 15 38.94 -4.87 31.80
CA LEU A 15 38.67 -5.49 30.50
C LEU A 15 37.51 -4.70 29.85
N PHE A 16 37.67 -4.32 28.58
CA PHE A 16 36.82 -3.42 27.78
C PHE A 16 37.10 -1.92 27.86
N ILE A 17 38.27 -1.46 27.38
CA ILE A 17 38.34 -0.21 26.57
C ILE A 17 39.47 -0.34 25.54
N THR A 18 39.13 -0.67 24.30
CA THR A 18 39.86 -0.19 23.12
C THR A 18 38.94 0.78 22.40
N ALA A 19 38.90 2.02 22.90
CA ALA A 19 38.16 3.10 22.26
C ALA A 19 39.06 3.78 21.22
N THR A 20 38.74 3.57 19.94
CA THR A 20 39.09 4.48 18.87
C THR A 20 38.44 5.84 19.14
N SER A 21 39.21 6.91 18.94
CA SER A 21 38.79 8.28 19.18
C SER A 21 37.61 8.69 18.29
N PHE A 22 36.43 8.84 18.89
CA PHE A 22 35.36 9.67 18.36
C PHE A 22 34.98 10.73 19.38
N ALA A 23 34.63 11.89 18.85
CA ALA A 23 34.52 13.16 19.53
C ALA A 23 33.42 13.19 20.60
N ASN A 24 33.77 13.78 21.75
CA ASN A 24 32.93 14.64 22.59
C ASN A 24 31.42 14.37 22.58
N THR A 25 30.99 13.21 23.09
CA THR A 25 29.63 13.00 23.57
C THR A 25 29.62 13.21 25.08
N THR A 26 28.78 14.13 25.56
CA THR A 26 28.49 14.26 26.99
C THR A 26 27.96 12.92 27.50
N ALA A 27 28.65 12.29 28.44
CA ALA A 27 28.18 11.05 29.06
C ALA A 27 26.74 11.25 29.58
N PRO A 28 25.82 10.29 29.36
CA PRO A 28 24.44 10.44 29.78
C PRO A 28 24.37 10.72 31.28
N SER A 29 23.58 11.72 31.67
CA SER A 29 23.35 12.02 33.08
C SER A 29 22.62 10.83 33.72
N PRO A 30 23.07 10.33 34.87
CA PRO A 30 22.40 9.22 35.54
C PRO A 30 20.97 9.62 35.94
N THR A 31 20.05 8.67 35.82
CA THR A 31 18.67 8.79 36.33
C THR A 31 18.69 8.48 37.82
N CYS A 32 18.12 9.35 38.66
CA CYS A 32 18.05 9.17 40.11
C CYS A 32 16.60 8.90 40.57
N THR A 33 16.40 7.75 41.21
CA THR A 33 15.10 7.24 41.66
C THR A 33 15.09 7.11 43.19
N VAL A 34 14.04 7.60 43.84
CA VAL A 34 13.86 7.50 45.29
C VAL A 34 12.89 6.37 45.63
N ILE A 35 13.39 5.34 46.30
CA ILE A 35 12.63 4.19 46.79
C ILE A 35 12.20 4.48 48.23
N GLN A 36 10.89 4.48 48.48
CA GLN A 36 10.31 4.80 49.79
C GLN A 36 8.91 4.21 49.93
N ARG A 37 8.63 3.57 51.08
CA ARG A 37 7.31 3.01 51.39
C ARG A 37 6.21 4.08 51.35
N GLY A 38 5.18 3.84 50.54
CA GLY A 38 4.05 4.77 50.34
C GLY A 38 4.32 5.87 49.32
N ALA A 39 5.44 5.79 48.60
CA ALA A 39 5.74 6.56 47.40
C ALA A 39 6.05 5.57 46.26
N LEU A 40 7.30 5.51 45.78
CA LEU A 40 7.76 4.59 44.75
C LEU A 40 8.54 3.42 45.36
N GLY A 41 8.26 2.19 44.91
CA GLY A 41 8.86 0.97 45.47
C GLY A 41 8.44 0.71 46.92
N ASP A 42 9.27 -0.02 47.67
CA ASP A 42 9.01 -0.29 49.09
C ASP A 42 10.31 -0.44 49.89
N ILE A 43 10.24 -0.08 51.17
CA ILE A 43 11.29 -0.36 52.17
C ILE A 43 10.63 -1.05 53.35
N TYR A 44 11.10 -2.24 53.69
CA TYR A 44 10.62 -3.03 54.81
C TYR A 44 11.60 -2.95 55.98
N ASN A 45 11.10 -2.99 57.21
CA ASN A 45 11.97 -3.01 58.39
C ASN A 45 11.48 -3.89 59.53
N ALA A 46 12.42 -4.43 60.30
CA ALA A 46 12.11 -5.19 61.49
C ALA A 46 13.08 -4.91 62.62
N GLU A 47 12.65 -5.22 63.84
CA GLU A 47 13.48 -5.17 65.04
C GLU A 47 13.49 -6.55 65.68
N ILE A 48 14.68 -7.07 65.98
CA ILE A 48 14.86 -8.40 66.60
C ILE A 48 15.63 -8.30 67.91
N TRP A 49 15.28 -9.14 68.89
CA TRP A 49 15.74 -9.03 70.28
C TRP A 49 16.45 -10.31 70.75
N SER A 50 17.62 -10.19 71.35
CA SER A 50 18.40 -11.36 71.78
C SER A 50 17.89 -12.04 73.05
N LEU A 51 17.25 -11.31 73.97
CA LEU A 51 16.63 -11.91 75.17
C LEU A 51 15.17 -12.33 74.96
N TYR A 52 14.54 -11.89 73.87
CA TYR A 52 13.23 -12.39 73.43
C TYR A 52 13.32 -12.87 71.97
N PRO A 53 13.93 -14.04 71.72
CA PRO A 53 14.30 -14.44 70.37
C PRO A 53 13.15 -14.71 69.40
N SER A 54 11.92 -14.80 69.92
CA SER A 54 10.68 -14.95 69.15
C SER A 54 9.92 -13.63 68.95
N TYR A 55 10.49 -12.51 69.38
CA TYR A 55 9.88 -11.19 69.20
C TYR A 55 9.83 -10.83 67.71
N ALA A 56 8.63 -10.52 67.23
CA ALA A 56 8.35 -9.94 65.92
C ALA A 56 7.22 -8.92 66.09
N VAL A 57 7.34 -7.79 65.39
CA VAL A 57 6.27 -6.79 65.31
C VAL A 57 6.00 -6.52 63.84
N ARG A 58 4.71 -6.51 63.50
CA ARG A 58 4.26 -6.19 62.16
C ARG A 58 4.45 -4.71 61.88
N THR A 59 5.17 -4.38 60.79
CA THR A 59 5.29 -3.02 60.24
C THR A 59 5.50 -1.92 61.30
N PRO A 60 6.60 -1.97 62.07
CA PRO A 60 6.78 -1.04 63.18
C PRO A 60 7.00 0.40 62.70
N HIS A 61 6.39 1.37 63.39
CA HIS A 61 6.59 2.81 63.16
C HIS A 61 7.98 3.30 63.60
N GLU A 62 8.67 2.52 64.42
CA GLU A 62 10.00 2.80 64.96
C GLU A 62 10.73 1.47 65.18
N VAL A 63 11.99 1.39 64.76
CA VAL A 63 12.88 0.24 65.03
C VAL A 63 14.11 0.72 65.78
N ASN A 64 14.80 -0.17 66.48
CA ASN A 64 15.88 0.20 67.36
C ASN A 64 17.10 -0.73 67.25
N THR A 65 18.27 -0.16 67.50
CA THR A 65 19.51 -0.91 67.72
C THR A 65 20.01 -0.76 69.16
N GLY A 66 20.99 -1.58 69.52
CA GLY A 66 21.74 -1.47 70.76
C GLY A 66 21.15 -2.28 71.91
N TYR A 67 21.58 -2.02 73.14
CA TYR A 67 21.27 -2.90 74.27
C TYR A 67 20.24 -2.33 75.24
N SER A 68 19.36 -3.20 75.73
CA SER A 68 18.50 -2.91 76.88
C SER A 68 18.47 -4.10 77.83
N SER A 69 18.27 -3.83 79.12
CA SER A 69 18.18 -4.89 80.14
C SER A 69 16.98 -5.81 79.94
N THR A 70 15.94 -5.36 79.24
CA THR A 70 14.74 -6.14 78.97
C THR A 70 14.85 -6.91 77.65
N ALA A 71 15.19 -6.25 76.55
CA ALA A 71 15.25 -6.90 75.22
C ALA A 71 16.58 -7.60 74.90
N GLY A 72 17.63 -7.32 75.69
CA GLY A 72 18.99 -7.68 75.32
C GLY A 72 19.51 -6.78 74.22
N GLU A 73 20.29 -7.37 73.32
CA GLU A 73 20.74 -6.74 72.08
C GLU A 73 19.57 -6.65 71.11
N LYS A 74 19.38 -5.46 70.55
CA LYS A 74 18.40 -5.15 69.53
C LYS A 74 19.13 -4.86 68.23
N ARG A 75 18.62 -5.42 67.13
CA ARG A 75 19.13 -5.19 65.78
C ARG A 75 17.99 -4.74 64.89
N ALA A 76 18.27 -3.80 64.01
CA ALA A 76 17.31 -3.29 63.04
C ALA A 76 17.63 -3.86 61.66
N LEU A 77 16.64 -4.43 60.98
CA LEU A 77 16.74 -4.85 59.59
C LEU A 77 16.07 -3.83 58.69
N PHE A 78 16.66 -3.58 57.53
CA PHE A 78 16.05 -2.83 56.44
C PHE A 78 16.24 -3.61 55.15
N GLY A 79 15.19 -3.75 54.36
CA GLY A 79 15.32 -4.28 53.00
C GLY A 79 14.55 -3.44 52.00
N PHE A 80 14.92 -3.61 50.74
CA PHE A 80 14.66 -2.65 49.68
C PHE A 80 14.02 -3.36 48.49
N ASN A 81 12.85 -2.90 48.06
CA ASN A 81 12.29 -3.33 46.79
C ASN A 81 12.90 -2.49 45.65
N LEU A 82 13.80 -3.10 44.89
CA LEU A 82 14.51 -2.47 43.77
C LEU A 82 13.85 -2.69 42.40
N SER A 83 12.63 -3.26 42.35
CA SER A 83 11.92 -3.47 41.07
C SER A 83 11.73 -2.21 40.20
N PRO A 84 11.74 -0.97 40.73
CA PRO A 84 11.72 0.23 39.87
C PRO A 84 13.03 0.52 39.13
N ILE A 85 14.13 -0.17 39.45
CA ILE A 85 15.42 -0.01 38.79
C ILE A 85 15.54 -1.10 37.72
N PRO A 86 15.73 -0.75 36.43
CA PRO A 86 15.88 -1.74 35.38
C PRO A 86 17.05 -2.70 35.65
N ALA A 87 16.83 -3.98 35.38
CA ALA A 87 17.86 -5.01 35.56
C ALA A 87 19.11 -4.69 34.72
N GLY A 88 20.29 -5.03 35.24
CA GLY A 88 21.56 -4.78 34.53
C GLY A 88 21.99 -3.31 34.48
N SER A 89 21.27 -2.38 35.13
CA SER A 89 21.68 -0.98 35.23
C SER A 89 23.02 -0.82 35.97
N LEU A 90 23.83 0.13 35.50
CA LEU A 90 25.03 0.56 36.19
C LEU A 90 24.66 1.61 37.25
N VAL A 91 24.76 1.22 38.52
CA VAL A 91 24.49 2.06 39.68
C VAL A 91 25.69 2.96 39.93
N THR A 92 25.48 4.26 39.78
CA THR A 92 26.51 5.30 40.02
C THR A 92 26.52 5.78 41.47
N SER A 93 25.37 5.73 42.14
CA SER A 93 25.25 6.00 43.57
C SER A 93 24.01 5.34 44.14
N ALA A 94 24.08 4.80 45.36
CA ALA A 94 22.91 4.41 46.13
C ALA A 94 23.06 4.83 47.59
N LYS A 95 22.21 5.74 48.05
CA LYS A 95 22.29 6.35 49.39
C LYS A 95 21.03 6.05 50.18
N PHE A 96 21.20 5.30 51.26
CA PHE A 96 20.13 5.02 52.20
C PHE A 96 20.08 6.10 53.28
N TYR A 97 18.89 6.65 53.50
CA TYR A 97 18.64 7.68 54.50
C TYR A 97 17.66 7.17 55.55
N ALA A 98 18.03 7.31 56.82
CA ALA A 98 17.15 7.01 57.93
C ALA A 98 17.21 8.12 58.99
N GLN A 99 16.04 8.56 59.45
CA GLN A 99 15.97 9.52 60.55
C GLN A 99 16.20 8.78 61.87
N THR A 100 17.21 9.23 62.63
CA THR A 100 17.62 8.61 63.88
C THR A 100 17.44 9.53 65.07
N TYR A 101 17.25 8.94 66.24
CA TYR A 101 17.40 9.60 67.53
C TYR A 101 18.32 8.78 68.45
N SER A 102 19.36 9.42 68.98
CA SER A 102 20.19 8.86 70.05
C SER A 102 20.61 9.94 71.05
N SER A 103 20.51 9.64 72.35
CA SER A 103 20.97 10.54 73.42
C SER A 103 22.48 10.53 73.61
N THR A 104 23.21 9.61 72.98
CA THR A 104 24.66 9.45 73.14
C THR A 104 25.28 9.11 71.80
N ALA A 105 26.32 9.85 71.42
CA ALA A 105 27.06 9.58 70.19
C ALA A 105 27.65 8.16 70.22
N GLN A 106 27.22 7.29 69.30
CA GLN A 106 27.65 5.89 69.22
C GLN A 106 27.77 5.44 67.76
N THR A 107 28.68 4.52 67.51
CA THR A 107 28.89 3.96 66.17
C THR A 107 27.88 2.86 65.91
N VAL A 108 27.10 3.02 64.85
CA VAL A 108 26.22 1.98 64.29
C VAL A 108 26.94 1.36 63.10
N ARG A 109 27.03 0.03 63.10
CA ARG A 109 27.64 -0.78 62.04
C ARG A 109 26.56 -1.38 61.16
N ALA A 110 26.77 -1.35 59.85
CA ALA A 110 25.91 -1.99 58.88
C ALA A 110 26.54 -3.27 58.34
N HIS A 111 25.71 -4.31 58.27
CA HIS A 111 26.06 -5.65 57.84
C HIS A 111 25.12 -6.12 56.75
N ARG A 112 25.62 -6.99 55.86
CA ARG A 112 24.80 -7.60 54.82
C ARG A 112 23.99 -8.76 55.41
N VAL A 113 22.71 -8.84 55.04
CA VAL A 113 21.90 -10.01 55.35
C VAL A 113 22.11 -11.07 54.26
N LEU A 114 22.32 -12.32 54.66
CA LEU A 114 22.67 -13.41 53.73
C LEU A 114 21.51 -14.35 53.41
N ALA A 115 20.40 -14.25 54.13
CA ALA A 115 19.22 -15.10 53.96
C ALA A 115 17.95 -14.26 53.78
N PRO A 116 16.95 -14.76 53.03
CA PRO A 116 15.67 -14.08 52.89
C PRO A 116 14.95 -13.99 54.23
N TRP A 117 14.21 -12.90 54.42
CA TRP A 117 13.39 -12.66 55.60
C TRP A 117 12.13 -11.89 55.22
N SER A 118 11.11 -11.96 56.06
CA SER A 118 9.85 -11.26 55.88
C SER A 118 9.59 -10.34 57.06
N GLU A 119 9.17 -9.10 56.76
CA GLU A 119 8.96 -8.04 57.74
C GLU A 119 8.07 -8.48 58.93
N ASP A 120 7.05 -9.28 58.65
CA ASP A 120 6.05 -9.66 59.64
C ASP A 120 6.45 -10.81 60.55
N THR A 121 7.48 -11.58 60.16
CA THR A 121 7.77 -12.90 60.76
C THR A 121 9.23 -13.07 61.15
N VAL A 122 10.12 -12.17 60.74
CA VAL A 122 11.52 -12.23 61.13
C VAL A 122 11.67 -12.02 62.64
N THR A 123 12.51 -12.85 63.23
CA THR A 123 12.82 -12.89 64.66
C THR A 123 14.32 -13.18 64.80
N TRP A 124 14.85 -13.09 66.02
CA TRP A 124 16.23 -13.49 66.29
C TRP A 124 16.49 -14.98 65.97
N ASN A 125 15.49 -15.85 66.20
CA ASN A 125 15.62 -17.30 66.02
C ASN A 125 15.66 -17.76 64.56
N ASN A 126 15.04 -17.00 63.64
CA ASN A 126 14.84 -17.46 62.25
C ASN A 126 15.58 -16.63 61.20
N LEU A 127 16.37 -15.61 61.61
CA LEU A 127 17.23 -14.88 60.70
C LEU A 127 18.36 -15.82 60.22
N GLY A 128 18.29 -16.23 58.95
CA GLY A 128 19.10 -17.33 58.40
C GLY A 128 20.61 -17.05 58.21
N GLY A 129 21.07 -15.82 58.40
CA GLY A 129 22.50 -15.48 58.36
C GLY A 129 22.80 -14.01 58.11
N ILE A 130 23.90 -13.52 58.70
CA ILE A 130 24.41 -12.15 58.54
C ILE A 130 25.91 -12.26 58.22
N ASP A 131 26.41 -11.42 57.32
CA ASP A 131 27.83 -11.26 57.13
C ASP A 131 28.45 -10.56 58.35
N PRO A 132 29.39 -11.20 59.08
CA PRO A 132 30.01 -10.57 60.25
C PRO A 132 30.87 -9.36 59.88
N THR A 133 31.22 -9.16 58.61
CA THR A 133 31.99 -8.00 58.17
C THR A 133 31.11 -6.75 58.15
N THR A 134 31.64 -5.65 58.69
CA THR A 134 31.01 -4.34 58.60
C THR A 134 31.42 -3.70 57.29
N PHE A 135 30.47 -3.49 56.37
CA PHE A 135 30.76 -2.86 55.09
C PHE A 135 30.70 -1.33 55.16
N THR A 136 29.90 -0.77 56.07
CA THR A 136 29.89 0.67 56.36
C THR A 136 29.41 0.95 57.79
N SER A 137 29.63 2.17 58.28
CA SER A 137 29.20 2.59 59.62
C SER A 137 28.96 4.10 59.67
N PHE A 138 28.19 4.56 60.66
CA PHE A 138 27.95 5.97 60.93
C PHE A 138 27.84 6.22 62.44
N VAL A 139 27.93 7.49 62.85
CA VAL A 139 27.80 7.88 64.26
C VAL A 139 26.40 8.46 64.50
N ALA A 140 25.58 7.76 65.28
CA ALA A 140 24.26 8.20 65.69
C ALA A 140 24.35 9.14 66.90
N GLY A 141 23.78 10.34 66.81
CA GLY A 141 23.73 11.29 67.93
C GLY A 141 22.77 12.45 67.67
N GLY A 142 21.93 12.78 68.66
CA GLY A 142 20.84 13.75 68.50
C GLY A 142 19.72 13.21 67.62
N SER A 143 18.87 14.11 67.12
CA SER A 143 17.80 13.80 66.15
C SER A 143 18.26 14.21 64.75
N VAL A 144 18.80 13.28 63.96
CA VAL A 144 19.48 13.60 62.69
C VAL A 144 19.19 12.55 61.63
N TRP A 145 19.13 12.98 60.37
CA TRP A 145 19.13 12.10 59.20
C TRP A 145 20.53 11.53 58.99
N GLN A 146 20.62 10.20 59.03
CA GLN A 146 21.85 9.48 58.76
C GLN A 146 21.83 9.00 57.32
N GLN A 147 22.99 9.02 56.68
CA GLN A 147 23.18 8.55 55.31
C GLN A 147 24.16 7.37 55.34
N LEU A 148 23.79 6.26 54.70
CA LEU A 148 24.65 5.13 54.45
C LEU A 148 24.84 4.98 52.94
N ASP A 149 26.09 4.85 52.52
CA ASP A 149 26.41 4.53 51.14
C ASP A 149 26.26 3.01 50.93
N LEU A 150 25.31 2.64 50.07
CA LEU A 150 25.01 1.26 49.68
C LEU A 150 25.37 1.00 48.21
N THR A 151 26.11 1.89 47.55
CA THR A 151 26.33 1.88 46.09
C THR A 151 26.80 0.51 45.58
N GLU A 152 27.87 -0.05 46.18
CA GLU A 152 28.41 -1.35 45.75
C GLU A 152 27.41 -2.50 45.98
N LEU A 153 26.69 -2.47 47.10
CA LEU A 153 25.74 -3.52 47.46
C LEU A 153 24.51 -3.51 46.55
N VAL A 154 24.00 -2.32 46.23
CA VAL A 154 22.90 -2.13 45.29
C VAL A 154 23.33 -2.48 43.87
N GLN A 155 24.56 -2.17 43.45
CA GLN A 155 25.11 -2.64 42.16
C GLN A 155 25.08 -4.17 42.08
N GLU A 156 25.56 -4.89 43.10
CA GLU A 156 25.53 -6.35 43.11
C GLU A 156 24.11 -6.93 42.99
N TRP A 157 23.15 -6.31 43.69
CA TRP A 157 21.76 -6.73 43.67
C TRP A 157 21.10 -6.50 42.30
N VAL A 158 21.27 -5.31 41.71
CA VAL A 158 20.72 -4.96 40.40
C VAL A 158 21.36 -5.78 39.27
N SER A 159 22.62 -6.18 39.44
CA SER A 159 23.34 -7.04 38.47
C SER A 159 23.02 -8.53 38.62
N GLY A 160 22.25 -8.93 39.65
CA GLY A 160 21.94 -10.34 39.93
C GLY A 160 23.14 -11.17 40.42
N ILE A 161 24.29 -10.54 40.72
CA ILE A 161 25.48 -11.22 41.29
C ILE A 161 25.14 -11.82 42.66
N SER A 162 24.23 -11.16 43.37
CA SER A 162 23.90 -11.38 44.76
C SER A 162 22.40 -11.21 44.99
N PRO A 163 21.72 -12.12 45.71
CA PRO A 163 20.33 -11.87 46.08
C PRO A 163 20.22 -10.70 47.05
N ASN A 164 19.18 -9.89 46.86
CA ASN A 164 18.85 -8.77 47.73
C ASN A 164 18.08 -9.26 48.97
N HIS A 165 18.78 -9.29 50.10
CA HIS A 165 18.18 -9.55 51.41
C HIS A 165 18.26 -8.33 52.34
N GLY A 166 18.66 -7.16 51.83
CA GLY A 166 18.80 -5.95 52.63
C GLY A 166 20.01 -5.94 53.57
N ILE A 167 19.93 -5.06 54.56
CA ILE A 167 20.99 -4.76 55.52
C ILE A 167 20.49 -4.93 56.96
N LEU A 168 21.43 -5.16 57.87
CA LEU A 168 21.22 -5.16 59.30
C LEU A 168 22.09 -4.09 59.94
N LEU A 169 21.50 -3.32 60.85
CA LEU A 169 22.19 -2.34 61.68
C LEU A 169 22.32 -2.88 63.10
N GLU A 170 23.51 -2.75 63.67
CA GLU A 170 23.81 -3.07 65.07
C GLU A 170 24.75 -2.04 65.69
N GLU A 171 24.79 -1.99 67.02
CA GLU A 171 25.71 -1.15 67.80
C GLU A 171 26.11 -1.89 69.08
N ASP A 172 27.16 -1.41 69.75
CA ASP A 172 27.71 -2.07 70.94
C ASP A 172 26.79 -1.97 72.19
N GLN A 173 27.17 -2.66 73.27
CA GLN A 173 26.36 -2.86 74.49
C GLN A 173 25.88 -1.58 75.21
N TYR A 174 26.44 -0.41 74.92
CA TYR A 174 25.99 0.86 75.52
C TYR A 174 25.20 1.74 74.55
N GLY A 175 25.10 1.31 73.30
CA GLY A 175 24.38 1.98 72.24
C GLY A 175 22.87 1.86 72.39
N LYS A 176 22.18 2.93 71.99
CA LYS A 176 20.71 3.02 71.91
C LYS A 176 20.33 4.04 70.85
N THR A 177 20.08 3.54 69.64
CA THR A 177 19.61 4.34 68.52
C THR A 177 18.21 3.90 68.12
N SER A 178 17.31 4.87 68.02
CA SER A 178 15.97 4.71 67.48
C SER A 178 15.93 5.22 66.04
N TYR A 179 15.22 4.52 65.16
CA TYR A 179 15.06 4.83 63.75
C TYR A 179 13.58 4.95 63.45
N LYS A 180 13.20 6.01 62.71
CA LYS A 180 11.85 6.06 62.14
C LYS A 180 11.66 4.92 61.16
N GLY A 181 10.58 4.16 61.35
CA GLY A 181 10.24 3.02 60.51
C GLY A 181 9.56 3.46 59.21
N SER A 182 9.60 2.60 58.21
CA SER A 182 8.89 2.65 56.93
C SER A 182 7.39 2.81 57.09
N ALA A 183 6.81 2.33 58.20
CA ALA A 183 5.38 2.49 58.48
C ALA A 183 5.06 3.81 59.19
N HIS A 184 6.04 4.67 59.49
CA HIS A 184 5.82 5.92 60.25
C HIS A 184 4.65 6.74 59.66
N THR A 185 3.84 7.37 60.52
CA THR A 185 2.60 8.04 60.08
C THR A 185 2.85 9.22 59.13
N ASN A 186 3.98 9.91 59.29
CA ASN A 186 4.43 10.96 58.38
C ASN A 186 5.45 10.41 57.36
N LEU A 187 5.14 10.52 56.07
CA LEU A 187 5.98 10.11 54.94
C LEU A 187 7.36 10.79 54.97
N SER A 188 7.43 12.07 55.33
CA SER A 188 8.69 12.83 55.37
C SER A 188 9.67 12.38 56.46
N TYR A 189 9.29 11.44 57.33
CA TYR A 189 10.18 10.83 58.32
C TYR A 189 10.52 9.37 58.00
N ARG A 190 9.88 8.77 56.98
CA ARG A 190 10.14 7.38 56.60
C ARG A 190 11.52 7.27 55.94
N PRO A 191 12.25 6.17 56.18
CA PRO A 191 13.50 5.90 55.50
C PRO A 191 13.29 5.87 53.98
N LEU A 192 14.31 6.27 53.24
CA LEU A 192 14.31 6.28 51.77
C LEU A 192 15.67 5.85 51.24
N LEU A 193 15.69 5.27 50.04
CA LEU A 193 16.90 4.90 49.31
C LEU A 193 16.90 5.66 47.99
N GLU A 194 17.84 6.59 47.82
CA GLU A 194 18.08 7.28 46.55
C GLU A 194 19.08 6.48 45.72
N VAL A 195 18.69 6.03 44.52
CA VAL A 195 19.53 5.25 43.61
C VAL A 195 19.69 6.01 42.30
N CYS A 196 20.92 6.38 41.95
CA CYS A 196 21.28 6.96 40.67
C CYS A 196 21.94 5.90 39.78
N TYR A 197 21.44 5.72 38.56
CA TYR A 197 21.89 4.67 37.65
C TYR A 197 21.82 5.08 36.18
N THR A 198 22.52 4.35 35.33
CA THR A 198 22.36 4.40 33.88
C THR A 198 21.85 3.04 33.40
N ALA A 199 20.69 3.04 32.74
CA ALA A 199 20.09 1.83 32.19
C ALA A 199 20.89 1.33 30.97
N PRO A 200 20.96 0.01 30.75
CA PRO A 200 21.55 -0.54 29.52
C PRO A 200 20.69 -0.16 28.30
N LYS A 201 21.37 0.00 27.17
CA LYS A 201 20.76 0.37 25.88
C LYS A 201 20.36 -0.88 25.11
N GLY A 202 19.17 -0.88 24.53
CA GLY A 202 18.67 -1.98 23.70
C GLY A 202 18.90 -1.77 22.19
N SER A 203 18.43 -2.73 21.40
CA SER A 203 18.36 -2.61 19.95
C SER A 203 17.15 -3.33 19.34
N ILE A 204 16.72 -2.86 18.18
CA ILE A 204 15.62 -3.42 17.38
C ILE A 204 16.11 -3.60 15.94
N GLY A 205 15.78 -4.70 15.31
CA GLY A 205 15.97 -4.96 13.88
C GLY A 205 15.86 -6.46 13.59
N ASP A 206 16.19 -6.85 12.38
CA ASP A 206 16.74 -8.16 11.99
C ASP A 206 16.84 -8.16 10.46
N LYS A 207 15.73 -8.41 9.75
CA LYS A 207 15.78 -8.55 8.28
C LYS A 207 14.54 -8.04 7.54
N VAL A 208 14.78 -7.56 6.32
CA VAL A 208 13.77 -7.46 5.25
C VAL A 208 14.14 -8.46 4.16
N TRP A 209 13.24 -9.37 3.78
CA TRP A 209 13.55 -10.45 2.83
C TRP A 209 12.49 -10.66 1.76
N PHE A 210 12.93 -11.34 0.69
CA PHE A 210 12.05 -11.85 -0.35
C PHE A 210 11.40 -13.13 0.15
N ASP A 211 10.13 -13.02 0.53
CA ASP A 211 9.29 -14.17 0.84
C ASP A 211 8.84 -14.80 -0.49
N ALA A 212 9.56 -15.84 -0.87
CA ALA A 212 9.48 -16.48 -2.17
C ALA A 212 8.21 -17.33 -2.31
N ASN A 213 7.73 -17.88 -1.20
CA ASN A 213 6.60 -18.80 -1.16
C ASN A 213 5.31 -18.10 -0.65
N ALA A 214 5.43 -16.85 -0.20
CA ALA A 214 4.38 -15.99 0.34
C ALA A 214 3.70 -16.56 1.60
N ASP A 215 4.45 -17.24 2.47
CA ASP A 215 3.96 -17.83 3.71
C ASP A 215 4.17 -16.97 4.96
N GLY A 216 4.87 -15.84 4.83
CA GLY A 216 5.17 -14.88 5.90
C GLY A 216 6.28 -15.33 6.84
N VAL A 217 7.02 -16.39 6.52
CA VAL A 217 8.09 -16.98 7.36
C VAL A 217 9.41 -16.94 6.62
N GLU A 218 10.49 -16.51 7.29
CA GLU A 218 11.82 -16.53 6.68
C GLU A 218 12.36 -17.96 6.55
N ASP A 219 12.53 -18.42 5.30
CA ASP A 219 13.19 -19.67 4.97
C ASP A 219 14.68 -19.49 4.66
N ALA A 220 15.49 -20.54 4.89
CA ALA A 220 16.95 -20.48 4.70
C ALA A 220 17.39 -20.22 3.23
N SER A 221 16.51 -20.45 2.25
CA SER A 221 16.75 -20.17 0.84
C SER A 221 16.37 -18.76 0.42
N GLU A 222 15.75 -17.97 1.31
CA GLU A 222 15.16 -16.69 0.97
C GLU A 222 16.15 -15.53 1.11
N PRO A 223 16.45 -14.81 0.01
CA PRO A 223 17.41 -13.72 0.03
C PRO A 223 16.84 -12.48 0.71
N GLY A 224 17.70 -11.71 1.37
CA GLY A 224 17.33 -10.40 1.89
C GLY A 224 17.17 -9.35 0.79
N ILE A 225 16.36 -8.31 1.06
CA ILE A 225 16.15 -7.17 0.16
C ILE A 225 17.05 -6.02 0.60
N SER A 226 18.03 -5.65 -0.23
CA SER A 226 18.99 -4.59 0.07
C SER A 226 18.47 -3.18 -0.23
N ASN A 227 19.00 -2.17 0.48
CA ASN A 227 18.70 -0.74 0.28
C ASN A 227 17.23 -0.34 0.53
N VAL A 228 16.49 -1.16 1.26
CA VAL A 228 15.15 -0.82 1.76
C VAL A 228 15.31 0.08 2.98
N VAL A 229 14.65 1.23 2.97
CA VAL A 229 14.64 2.15 4.12
C VAL A 229 13.64 1.65 5.15
N VAL A 230 14.08 1.58 6.39
CA VAL A 230 13.27 1.24 7.55
C VAL A 230 13.29 2.43 8.51
N ASP A 231 12.12 2.77 9.02
CA ASP A 231 11.86 3.86 9.94
C ASP A 231 11.46 3.34 11.32
N LEU A 232 12.02 3.93 12.37
CA LEU A 232 11.70 3.66 13.76
C LEU A 232 11.09 4.91 14.41
N PHE A 233 9.83 4.80 14.79
CA PHE A 233 9.08 5.81 15.52
C PHE A 233 9.06 5.46 17.01
N VAL A 234 9.09 6.48 17.86
CA VAL A 234 8.78 6.32 19.28
C VAL A 234 7.26 6.32 19.43
N ASP A 235 6.74 5.35 20.17
CA ASP A 235 5.35 5.27 20.61
C ASP A 235 5.36 5.57 22.12
N ALA A 236 5.10 6.82 22.49
CA ALA A 236 5.29 7.28 23.87
C ALA A 236 4.13 6.87 24.80
N ASP A 237 2.94 6.60 24.26
CA ASP A 237 1.77 6.18 25.02
C ASP A 237 1.51 4.66 24.97
N CYS A 238 2.30 3.94 24.18
CA CYS A 238 2.26 2.49 23.99
C CYS A 238 0.91 2.01 23.43
N ASP A 239 0.24 2.81 22.62
CA ASP A 239 -1.03 2.45 21.98
C ASP A 239 -0.86 1.59 20.70
N LYS A 240 0.40 1.27 20.35
CA LYS A 240 0.83 0.52 19.15
C LYS A 240 0.68 1.31 17.85
N VAL A 241 0.56 2.63 17.93
CA VAL A 241 0.49 3.53 16.79
C VAL A 241 1.63 4.54 16.90
N ALA A 242 2.20 4.91 15.76
CA ALA A 242 3.23 5.95 15.75
C ALA A 242 2.62 7.31 16.15
N ASP A 243 3.25 7.99 17.11
CA ASP A 243 2.83 9.30 17.57
C ASP A 243 2.93 10.37 16.46
N ALA A 244 1.85 11.13 16.25
CA ALA A 244 1.79 12.15 15.22
C ALA A 244 2.85 13.26 15.41
N GLY A 245 3.59 13.57 14.35
CA GLY A 245 4.61 14.63 14.35
C GLY A 245 5.97 14.21 14.94
N THR A 246 6.16 12.94 15.28
CA THR A 246 7.48 12.39 15.62
C THR A 246 8.34 12.25 14.36
N THR A 247 9.63 12.59 14.47
CA THR A 247 10.60 12.35 13.40
C THR A 247 11.19 10.96 13.61
N PRO A 248 11.08 10.03 12.64
CA PRO A 248 11.64 8.70 12.80
C PRO A 248 13.16 8.72 12.79
N ARG A 249 13.76 7.72 13.42
CA ARG A 249 15.13 7.33 13.11
C ARG A 249 15.08 6.41 11.89
N THR A 250 15.93 6.67 10.90
CA THR A 250 15.91 5.90 9.65
C THR A 250 17.21 5.12 9.48
N THR A 251 17.12 3.96 8.83
CA THR A 251 18.28 3.14 8.42
C THR A 251 17.95 2.43 7.11
N ALA A 252 18.96 1.93 6.40
CA ALA A 252 18.74 1.14 5.18
C ALA A 252 19.26 -0.28 5.39
N THR A 253 18.57 -1.26 4.82
CA THR A 253 18.98 -2.67 4.85
C THR A 253 20.28 -2.86 4.07
N ASP A 254 21.13 -3.76 4.56
CA ASP A 254 22.39 -4.11 3.93
C ASP A 254 22.22 -5.09 2.75
N ALA A 255 23.33 -5.58 2.18
CA ALA A 255 23.31 -6.51 1.05
C ALA A 255 22.60 -7.85 1.32
N ASN A 256 22.43 -8.23 2.59
CA ASN A 256 21.71 -9.43 3.01
C ASN A 256 20.32 -9.11 3.57
N GLY A 257 19.82 -7.89 3.36
CA GLY A 257 18.54 -7.43 3.90
C GLY A 257 18.56 -7.09 5.38
N ALA A 258 19.70 -7.12 6.04
CA ALA A 258 19.77 -6.92 7.49
C ALA A 258 19.74 -5.44 7.86
N TYR A 259 19.05 -5.09 8.94
CA TYR A 259 19.00 -3.72 9.47
C TYR A 259 19.01 -3.71 11.00
N ARG A 260 19.45 -2.60 11.60
CA ARG A 260 19.51 -2.48 13.06
C ARG A 260 19.46 -1.03 13.55
N PHE A 261 18.63 -0.81 14.57
CA PHE A 261 18.61 0.39 15.41
C PHE A 261 19.23 0.08 16.77
N GLY A 262 20.43 0.60 17.02
CA GLY A 262 21.12 0.47 18.31
C GLY A 262 20.97 1.70 19.21
N GLU A 263 21.48 1.57 20.44
CA GLU A 263 21.52 2.65 21.43
C GLU A 263 20.12 3.19 21.80
N LEU A 264 19.14 2.29 21.93
CA LEU A 264 17.76 2.62 22.24
C LEU A 264 17.49 2.56 23.75
N GLU A 265 16.68 3.50 24.25
CA GLU A 265 16.17 3.44 25.62
C GLU A 265 15.06 2.37 25.70
N ALA A 266 14.75 1.88 26.90
CA ALA A 266 13.54 1.08 27.08
C ALA A 266 12.29 1.92 26.76
N GLY A 267 11.30 1.33 26.10
CA GLY A 267 10.09 2.03 25.68
C GLY A 267 9.30 1.27 24.61
N CYS A 268 8.22 1.89 24.13
CA CYS A 268 7.45 1.37 23.00
C CYS A 268 7.87 2.09 21.71
N TYR A 269 7.91 1.32 20.63
CA TYR A 269 8.38 1.74 19.33
C TYR A 269 7.49 1.17 18.23
N VAL A 270 7.48 1.83 17.09
CA VAL A 270 6.81 1.35 15.88
C VAL A 270 7.83 1.35 14.75
N VAL A 271 8.02 0.19 14.12
CA VAL A 271 8.92 -0.03 12.99
C VAL A 271 8.09 -0.05 11.71
N SER A 272 8.47 0.72 10.70
CA SER A 272 7.79 0.77 9.41
C SER A 272 8.80 0.66 8.29
N VAL A 273 8.47 -0.04 7.22
CA VAL A 273 9.27 0.01 6.00
C VAL A 273 8.78 1.19 5.16
N ASP A 274 9.71 1.86 4.48
CA ASP A 274 9.35 2.84 3.45
C ASP A 274 9.12 2.12 2.13
N ASP A 275 7.85 1.84 1.82
CA ASP A 275 7.41 1.24 0.57
C ASP A 275 7.99 1.91 -0.69
N ALA A 276 8.34 3.21 -0.63
CA ALA A 276 8.88 3.91 -1.79
C ALA A 276 10.29 3.43 -2.16
N THR A 277 10.95 2.70 -1.26
CA THR A 277 12.30 2.14 -1.41
C THR A 277 12.30 0.64 -1.65
N LEU A 278 11.15 -0.03 -1.50
CA LEU A 278 10.96 -1.37 -2.01
C LEU A 278 11.01 -1.34 -3.55
N PRO A 279 11.56 -2.40 -4.19
CA PRO A 279 11.41 -2.52 -5.63
C PRO A 279 9.92 -2.62 -6.05
N LEU A 280 9.63 -2.59 -7.35
CA LEU A 280 8.23 -2.52 -7.82
C LEU A 280 7.50 -3.87 -7.65
N GLY A 281 6.18 -3.83 -7.44
CA GLY A 281 5.34 -5.04 -7.37
C GLY A 281 5.51 -5.88 -6.10
N HIS A 282 5.94 -5.25 -5.00
CA HIS A 282 6.13 -5.91 -3.71
C HIS A 282 4.83 -5.91 -2.91
N PHE A 283 4.55 -7.03 -2.27
CA PHE A 283 3.41 -7.18 -1.35
C PHE A 283 3.92 -7.76 -0.05
N LEU A 284 3.55 -7.12 1.06
CA LEU A 284 3.88 -7.60 2.39
C LEU A 284 3.20 -8.97 2.62
N THR A 285 3.96 -9.91 3.16
CA THR A 285 3.48 -11.25 3.49
C THR A 285 3.48 -11.52 4.99
N THR A 286 4.20 -10.73 5.79
CA THR A 286 4.08 -10.74 7.25
C THR A 286 2.83 -9.98 7.70
N ASP A 287 2.25 -10.39 8.83
CA ASP A 287 0.95 -9.88 9.29
C ASP A 287 0.99 -8.45 9.88
N ASP A 288 2.17 -7.90 10.15
CA ASP A 288 2.34 -6.67 10.94
C ASP A 288 3.29 -5.65 10.26
N GLU A 289 2.72 -4.73 9.46
CA GLU A 289 3.37 -3.49 9.08
C GLU A 289 2.40 -2.29 9.22
N PRO A 290 2.77 -1.24 9.98
CA PRO A 290 3.99 -1.12 10.78
C PRO A 290 3.96 -2.01 12.03
N LEU A 291 5.13 -2.49 12.46
CA LEU A 291 5.31 -3.41 13.59
C LEU A 291 5.51 -2.66 14.91
N ALA A 292 4.65 -2.91 15.90
CA ALA A 292 4.80 -2.36 17.25
C ALA A 292 5.70 -3.25 18.12
N VAL A 293 6.71 -2.64 18.75
CA VAL A 293 7.72 -3.30 19.57
C VAL A 293 7.77 -2.67 20.96
N SER A 294 7.68 -3.49 22.01
CA SER A 294 8.00 -3.06 23.38
C SER A 294 9.41 -3.53 23.71
N LEU A 295 10.29 -2.58 24.03
CA LEU A 295 11.71 -2.82 24.27
C LEU A 295 12.02 -2.67 25.76
N ASP A 296 12.45 -3.76 26.40
CA ASP A 296 12.99 -3.73 27.75
C ASP A 296 14.42 -3.17 27.78
N ALA A 297 14.85 -2.69 28.95
CA ALA A 297 16.18 -2.10 29.10
C ALA A 297 17.28 -3.12 28.78
N GLY A 298 18.09 -2.81 27.76
CA GLY A 298 19.19 -3.66 27.32
C GLY A 298 18.77 -4.86 26.46
N GLU A 299 17.49 -4.97 26.11
CA GLU A 299 16.99 -6.03 25.24
C GLU A 299 17.48 -5.88 23.79
N ASN A 300 17.68 -7.00 23.11
CA ASN A 300 17.91 -7.03 21.67
C ASN A 300 16.74 -7.75 21.02
N VAL A 301 15.84 -6.99 20.43
CA VAL A 301 14.74 -7.49 19.60
C VAL A 301 15.34 -7.76 18.22
N SER A 302 15.37 -9.04 17.84
CA SER A 302 15.99 -9.57 16.62
C SER A 302 15.01 -10.41 15.81
N ASP A 303 13.74 -9.99 15.80
CA ASP A 303 12.61 -10.60 15.10
C ASP A 303 11.67 -9.51 14.57
N ALA A 304 12.21 -8.29 14.40
CA ALA A 304 11.49 -7.18 13.79
C ALA A 304 11.60 -7.32 12.27
N ASP A 305 10.78 -8.18 11.71
CA ASP A 305 11.00 -8.80 10.42
C ASP A 305 9.90 -8.46 9.41
N PHE A 306 10.28 -8.13 8.17
CA PHE A 306 9.34 -7.84 7.07
C PHE A 306 9.61 -8.69 5.83
N GLY A 307 8.66 -9.58 5.53
CA GLY A 307 8.67 -10.42 4.33
C GLY A 307 7.89 -9.76 3.20
N TYR A 308 8.47 -9.72 2.00
CA TYR A 308 7.78 -9.24 0.80
C TYR A 308 7.87 -10.25 -0.33
N VAL A 309 6.74 -10.56 -0.95
CA VAL A 309 6.70 -11.29 -2.22
C VAL A 309 6.82 -10.30 -3.38
N THR A 310 7.51 -10.71 -4.44
CA THR A 310 7.60 -9.96 -5.69
C THR A 310 7.08 -10.75 -6.87
N TYR A 311 6.32 -10.05 -7.68
CA TYR A 311 5.74 -10.57 -8.89
C TYR A 311 6.57 -10.12 -10.10
N SER A 312 6.93 -11.07 -10.94
CA SER A 312 7.70 -10.87 -12.17
C SER A 312 6.75 -10.76 -13.38
N SER A 313 7.25 -10.29 -14.53
CA SER A 313 6.44 -10.16 -15.75
C SER A 313 7.19 -10.61 -17.01
N ILE A 314 6.43 -11.08 -18.01
CA ILE A 314 6.89 -11.49 -19.34
C ILE A 314 6.01 -10.81 -20.38
N GLY A 315 6.59 -10.18 -21.39
CA GLY A 315 5.84 -9.61 -22.50
C GLY A 315 6.72 -8.89 -23.50
N ASP A 316 6.06 -8.02 -24.27
CA ASP A 316 6.56 -6.97 -25.17
C ASP A 316 5.69 -6.97 -26.44
N THR A 317 6.18 -7.45 -27.60
CA THR A 317 5.53 -7.16 -28.88
C THR A 317 5.47 -8.34 -29.84
N VAL A 318 4.35 -8.43 -30.58
CA VAL A 318 4.20 -9.21 -31.81
C VAL A 318 4.13 -8.25 -33.00
N TRP A 319 5.00 -8.39 -34.00
CA TRP A 319 5.07 -7.47 -35.15
C TRP A 319 5.21 -8.14 -36.52
N LEU A 320 4.94 -7.35 -37.55
CA LEU A 320 5.26 -7.67 -38.94
C LEU A 320 6.69 -7.24 -39.24
N ASP A 321 7.57 -8.23 -39.28
CA ASP A 321 8.97 -8.11 -39.64
C ASP A 321 9.08 -7.99 -41.17
N SER A 322 9.20 -6.76 -41.64
CA SER A 322 9.05 -6.48 -43.07
C SER A 322 10.31 -6.80 -43.86
N ASP A 323 11.49 -6.80 -43.24
CA ASP A 323 12.76 -7.07 -43.89
C ASP A 323 13.45 -8.37 -43.44
N ALA A 324 12.79 -9.13 -42.55
CA ALA A 324 13.18 -10.46 -42.05
C ALA A 324 14.51 -10.47 -41.30
N ASP A 325 14.84 -9.38 -40.61
CA ASP A 325 16.08 -9.27 -39.84
C ASP A 325 15.93 -9.72 -38.37
N GLY A 326 14.68 -9.96 -37.93
CA GLY A 326 14.33 -10.43 -36.59
C GLY A 326 14.48 -9.37 -35.50
N LEU A 327 14.59 -8.09 -35.85
CA LEU A 327 14.64 -6.96 -34.92
C LEU A 327 13.37 -6.14 -35.06
N TYR A 328 12.80 -5.68 -33.94
CA TYR A 328 11.64 -4.79 -34.00
C TYR A 328 12.07 -3.33 -34.16
N GLU A 329 11.71 -2.73 -35.29
CA GLU A 329 12.10 -1.38 -35.68
C GLU A 329 10.89 -0.48 -36.04
N PRO A 330 10.10 -0.04 -35.05
CA PRO A 330 8.90 0.77 -35.30
C PRO A 330 9.19 2.13 -35.94
N GLU A 331 10.41 2.64 -35.78
CA GLU A 331 10.84 3.94 -36.32
C GLU A 331 11.09 3.89 -37.85
N THR A 332 11.36 2.71 -38.40
CA THR A 332 11.64 2.49 -39.84
C THR A 332 10.43 1.96 -40.60
N GLY A 333 9.35 1.59 -39.90
CA GLY A 333 8.04 1.32 -40.48
C GLY A 333 7.41 -0.02 -40.12
N GLU A 334 8.02 -0.78 -39.22
CA GLU A 334 7.48 -2.07 -38.78
C GLU A 334 6.27 -1.91 -37.87
N LEU A 335 5.21 -2.68 -38.16
CA LEU A 335 3.93 -2.54 -37.51
C LEU A 335 3.66 -3.72 -36.58
N GLY A 336 3.34 -3.43 -35.33
CA GLY A 336 2.82 -4.44 -34.41
C GLY A 336 1.44 -4.97 -34.84
N VAL A 337 1.13 -6.22 -34.45
CA VAL A 337 -0.09 -6.92 -34.84
C VAL A 337 -1.02 -7.11 -33.64
N ASN A 338 -2.17 -6.43 -33.64
CA ASN A 338 -3.20 -6.63 -32.64
C ASN A 338 -4.08 -7.85 -32.96
N GLY A 339 -4.72 -8.41 -31.93
CA GLY A 339 -5.67 -9.52 -32.08
C GLY A 339 -5.03 -10.91 -32.04
N VAL A 340 -3.70 -11.00 -31.87
CA VAL A 340 -2.96 -12.26 -31.76
C VAL A 340 -3.17 -12.87 -30.39
N LEU A 341 -3.67 -14.10 -30.34
CA LEU A 341 -3.81 -14.87 -29.10
C LEU A 341 -2.44 -15.42 -28.69
N VAL A 342 -2.00 -15.04 -27.49
CA VAL A 342 -0.75 -15.46 -26.85
C VAL A 342 -1.09 -16.27 -25.59
N GLU A 343 -0.49 -17.44 -25.43
CA GLU A 343 -0.67 -18.31 -24.27
C GLU A 343 0.63 -18.46 -23.48
N LEU A 344 0.53 -18.51 -22.14
CA LEU A 344 1.66 -18.73 -21.24
C LEU A 344 1.53 -20.09 -20.56
N PHE A 345 2.56 -20.92 -20.68
CA PHE A 345 2.66 -22.23 -20.04
C PHE A 345 3.77 -22.26 -18.98
N HIS A 346 3.53 -23.03 -17.93
CA HIS A 346 4.55 -23.40 -16.93
C HIS A 346 4.44 -24.89 -16.63
N ASP A 347 5.56 -25.61 -16.68
CA ASP A 347 5.61 -27.07 -16.54
C ASP A 347 4.62 -27.84 -17.45
N GLY A 348 4.35 -27.29 -18.64
CA GLY A 348 3.44 -27.86 -19.63
C GLY A 348 1.94 -27.66 -19.32
N VAL A 349 1.60 -26.85 -18.32
CA VAL A 349 0.22 -26.47 -17.98
C VAL A 349 -0.02 -25.02 -18.42
N LEU A 350 -1.16 -24.77 -19.09
CA LEU A 350 -1.60 -23.42 -19.43
C LEU A 350 -1.88 -22.63 -18.14
N LEU A 351 -1.14 -21.54 -17.93
CA LEU A 351 -1.31 -20.64 -16.80
C LEU A 351 -2.24 -19.48 -17.11
N ASP A 352 -2.03 -18.82 -18.24
CA ASP A 352 -2.78 -17.63 -18.64
C ASP A 352 -2.77 -17.47 -20.17
N SER A 353 -3.68 -16.64 -20.69
CA SER A 353 -3.75 -16.28 -22.10
C SER A 353 -4.16 -14.82 -22.26
N THR A 354 -3.60 -14.14 -23.25
CA THR A 354 -3.93 -12.75 -23.56
C THR A 354 -4.02 -12.55 -25.06
N VAL A 355 -4.59 -11.42 -25.49
CA VAL A 355 -4.67 -11.04 -26.90
C VAL A 355 -3.89 -9.75 -27.08
N THR A 356 -3.02 -9.69 -28.10
CA THR A 356 -2.22 -8.50 -28.37
C THR A 356 -3.10 -7.29 -28.65
N GLY A 357 -2.69 -6.15 -28.13
CA GLY A 357 -3.40 -4.88 -28.27
C GLY A 357 -2.44 -3.71 -28.40
N ASN A 358 -2.97 -2.50 -28.37
CA ASN A 358 -2.11 -1.33 -28.32
C ASN A 358 -1.41 -1.25 -26.96
N SER A 359 -0.09 -1.09 -26.99
CA SER A 359 0.74 -0.89 -25.82
C SER A 359 0.16 0.25 -24.97
N PRO A 360 -0.15 0.01 -23.69
CA PRO A 360 -0.50 1.09 -22.78
C PRO A 360 0.72 2.00 -22.53
N TYR A 361 1.92 1.53 -22.90
CA TYR A 361 3.19 2.22 -22.81
C TYR A 361 3.37 3.19 -23.98
N THR A 362 3.49 2.68 -25.18
CA THR A 362 3.87 3.48 -26.36
C THR A 362 2.69 3.80 -27.27
N GLY A 363 1.53 3.19 -27.05
CA GLY A 363 0.39 3.22 -27.98
C GLY A 363 0.62 2.39 -29.24
N GLN A 364 1.79 1.78 -29.41
CA GLN A 364 2.11 0.94 -30.56
C GLN A 364 1.29 -0.35 -30.51
N PRO A 365 0.74 -0.83 -31.64
CA PRO A 365 0.04 -2.11 -31.70
C PRO A 365 0.99 -3.28 -31.42
N GLY A 366 0.45 -4.48 -31.20
CA GLY A 366 1.23 -5.71 -31.03
C GLY A 366 1.56 -6.10 -29.60
N PHE A 367 1.18 -5.29 -28.61
CA PHE A 367 1.62 -5.44 -27.24
C PHE A 367 0.90 -6.55 -26.47
N TYR A 368 1.64 -7.31 -25.66
CA TYR A 368 1.09 -8.24 -24.67
C TYR A 368 1.92 -8.27 -23.37
N LEU A 369 1.30 -8.67 -22.25
CA LEU A 369 1.97 -8.76 -20.94
C LEU A 369 1.31 -9.77 -20.00
N PHE A 370 2.10 -10.74 -19.56
CA PHE A 370 1.82 -11.58 -18.41
C PHE A 370 2.55 -11.02 -17.19
N ASP A 371 1.82 -10.75 -16.11
CA ASP A 371 2.39 -10.22 -14.86
C ASP A 371 2.05 -11.17 -13.72
N THR A 372 2.51 -10.88 -12.50
CA THR A 372 2.24 -11.74 -11.33
C THR A 372 2.82 -13.15 -11.43
N LEU A 373 3.96 -13.26 -12.11
CA LEU A 373 4.64 -14.53 -12.31
C LEU A 373 5.70 -14.77 -11.22
N ALA A 374 5.74 -16.00 -10.71
CA ALA A 374 6.83 -16.44 -9.85
C ALA A 374 8.12 -16.61 -10.68
N ALA A 375 9.28 -16.63 -10.02
CA ALA A 375 10.52 -17.01 -10.69
C ALA A 375 10.40 -18.46 -11.22
N GLY A 376 10.84 -18.69 -12.45
CA GLY A 376 10.65 -19.99 -13.10
C GLY A 376 10.90 -19.95 -14.59
N THR A 377 10.82 -21.12 -15.23
CA THR A 377 10.87 -21.23 -16.69
C THR A 377 9.45 -21.29 -17.24
N TYR A 378 9.20 -20.49 -18.27
CA TYR A 378 7.90 -20.38 -18.92
C TYR A 378 8.05 -20.58 -20.43
N SER A 379 6.96 -21.01 -21.06
CA SER A 379 6.86 -21.05 -22.53
C SER A 379 5.76 -20.10 -22.96
N VAL A 380 6.11 -19.10 -23.76
CA VAL A 380 5.17 -18.20 -24.42
C VAL A 380 4.86 -18.78 -25.80
N VAL A 381 3.58 -18.96 -26.12
CA VAL A 381 3.14 -19.67 -27.32
C VAL A 381 2.21 -18.80 -28.15
N ILE A 382 2.53 -18.63 -29.43
CA ILE A 382 1.62 -18.08 -30.43
C ILE A 382 0.83 -19.24 -31.04
N THR A 383 -0.46 -19.32 -30.73
CA THR A 383 -1.27 -20.51 -31.06
C THR A 383 -1.54 -20.64 -32.55
N SER A 384 -1.73 -21.88 -33.03
CA SER A 384 -1.98 -22.20 -34.44
C SER A 384 -3.22 -21.52 -35.02
N ASP A 385 -4.20 -21.17 -34.17
CA ASP A 385 -5.44 -20.50 -34.59
C ASP A 385 -5.16 -19.11 -35.17
N ASN A 386 -4.04 -18.47 -34.79
CA ASN A 386 -3.64 -17.18 -35.33
C ASN A 386 -3.29 -17.23 -36.83
N PHE A 387 -2.92 -18.40 -37.35
CA PHE A 387 -2.44 -18.61 -38.72
C PHE A 387 -3.52 -19.15 -39.66
N MET A 388 -4.72 -19.43 -39.16
CA MET A 388 -5.86 -19.86 -39.97
C MET A 388 -6.28 -18.74 -40.93
N THR A 389 -7.05 -19.05 -41.98
CA THR A 389 -7.43 -18.09 -43.05
C THR A 389 -8.14 -16.81 -42.58
N SER A 390 -8.63 -16.77 -41.34
CA SER A 390 -9.27 -15.60 -40.71
C SER A 390 -8.51 -15.09 -39.47
N GLY A 391 -7.33 -15.64 -39.19
CA GLY A 391 -6.50 -15.27 -38.06
C GLY A 391 -5.64 -14.03 -38.34
N PRO A 392 -5.17 -13.33 -37.30
CA PRO A 392 -4.37 -12.10 -37.42
C PRO A 392 -3.00 -12.31 -38.10
N LEU A 393 -2.48 -13.54 -38.11
CA LEU A 393 -1.19 -13.90 -38.72
C LEU A 393 -1.37 -14.87 -39.90
N ALA A 394 -2.52 -14.82 -40.60
CA ALA A 394 -2.79 -15.69 -41.74
C ALA A 394 -1.73 -15.53 -42.85
N GLY A 395 -1.07 -16.63 -43.23
CA GLY A 395 -0.04 -16.65 -44.29
C GLY A 395 1.27 -15.95 -43.90
N GLN A 396 1.60 -15.94 -42.61
CA GLN A 396 2.86 -15.42 -42.08
C GLN A 396 3.72 -16.57 -41.52
N GLU A 397 5.03 -16.42 -41.60
CA GLU A 397 6.02 -17.32 -40.99
C GLU A 397 6.86 -16.58 -39.94
N PRO A 398 7.34 -17.27 -38.88
CA PRO A 398 8.14 -16.65 -37.82
C PRO A 398 9.54 -16.27 -38.32
N THR A 399 9.94 -15.04 -38.02
CA THR A 399 11.29 -14.51 -38.29
C THR A 399 12.06 -14.18 -37.00
N ALA A 400 11.35 -14.00 -35.88
CA ALA A 400 11.92 -13.88 -34.56
C ALA A 400 11.04 -14.54 -33.50
N ASP A 401 11.66 -15.15 -32.50
CA ASP A 401 11.06 -15.57 -31.24
C ASP A 401 12.10 -15.45 -30.10
N PRO A 402 11.68 -15.50 -28.83
CA PRO A 402 12.55 -15.20 -27.69
C PRO A 402 13.77 -16.13 -27.52
N ASP A 403 13.74 -17.35 -28.05
CA ASP A 403 14.83 -18.33 -27.93
C ASP A 403 15.53 -18.67 -29.27
N GLY A 404 15.10 -18.04 -30.38
CA GLY A 404 15.64 -18.20 -31.72
C GLY A 404 15.26 -19.50 -32.42
N GLY A 405 14.26 -20.24 -31.90
CA GLY A 405 13.78 -21.51 -32.44
C GLY A 405 12.99 -21.38 -33.74
N LEU A 406 12.37 -20.22 -33.97
CA LEU A 406 11.41 -19.92 -35.03
C LEU A 406 10.29 -20.96 -35.13
N ASP A 407 9.76 -21.39 -33.99
CA ASP A 407 8.73 -22.44 -33.90
C ASP A 407 7.41 -21.96 -33.27
N ASN A 408 7.26 -20.64 -33.13
CA ASN A 408 6.14 -19.96 -32.46
C ASN A 408 6.08 -20.21 -30.95
N VAL A 409 7.16 -20.74 -30.35
CA VAL A 409 7.28 -21.01 -28.91
C VAL A 409 8.56 -20.38 -28.37
N GLY A 410 8.41 -19.36 -27.53
CA GLY A 410 9.53 -18.74 -26.83
C GLY A 410 9.72 -19.35 -25.44
N THR A 411 10.85 -20.02 -25.19
CA THR A 411 11.22 -20.45 -23.85
C THR A 411 11.98 -19.36 -23.10
N VAL A 412 11.41 -18.88 -22.00
CA VAL A 412 11.98 -17.80 -21.21
C VAL A 412 12.24 -18.22 -19.77
N SER A 413 13.37 -17.79 -19.20
CA SER A 413 13.72 -18.02 -17.81
C SER A 413 13.62 -16.72 -17.03
N LEU A 414 12.71 -16.70 -16.06
CA LEU A 414 12.38 -15.52 -15.27
C LEU A 414 13.03 -15.61 -13.89
N GLY A 415 13.89 -14.64 -13.58
CA GLY A 415 14.44 -14.44 -12.24
C GLY A 415 13.44 -13.77 -11.30
N TRP A 416 13.83 -13.61 -10.03
CA TRP A 416 13.03 -12.89 -9.03
C TRP A 416 12.92 -11.42 -9.37
N ALA A 417 11.72 -10.84 -9.24
CA ALA A 417 11.43 -9.43 -9.51
C ALA A 417 11.94 -8.95 -10.88
N GLN A 418 11.85 -9.82 -11.90
CA GLN A 418 12.32 -9.52 -13.25
C GLN A 418 11.15 -9.16 -14.16
N ASP A 419 11.27 -8.05 -14.88
CA ASP A 419 10.43 -7.74 -16.02
C ASP A 419 11.19 -8.14 -17.29
N LEU A 420 10.75 -9.22 -17.93
CA LEU A 420 11.28 -9.72 -19.20
C LEU A 420 10.42 -9.19 -20.34
N LEU A 421 10.70 -7.95 -20.75
CA LEU A 421 9.99 -7.21 -21.80
C LEU A 421 10.76 -7.23 -23.12
N ASP A 422 11.33 -8.37 -23.47
CA ASP A 422 11.98 -8.68 -24.75
C ASP A 422 11.52 -10.04 -25.27
N ALA A 423 10.38 -10.53 -24.79
CA ALA A 423 9.77 -11.77 -25.24
C ALA A 423 9.03 -11.51 -26.57
N ASP A 424 9.79 -11.19 -27.59
CA ASP A 424 9.33 -10.64 -28.85
C ASP A 424 9.08 -11.73 -29.91
N PHE A 425 8.01 -11.58 -30.70
CA PHE A 425 7.74 -12.45 -31.86
C PHE A 425 7.56 -11.66 -33.17
N GLY A 426 8.45 -11.91 -34.13
CA GLY A 426 8.44 -11.29 -35.46
C GLY A 426 7.89 -12.24 -36.53
N TYR A 427 7.10 -11.70 -37.45
CA TYR A 427 6.45 -12.46 -38.52
C TYR A 427 6.55 -11.78 -39.87
N GLN A 428 6.84 -12.53 -40.92
CA GLN A 428 6.83 -12.02 -42.30
C GLN A 428 5.86 -12.82 -43.17
N LEU A 429 5.28 -12.16 -44.19
CA LEU A 429 4.45 -12.82 -45.19
C LEU A 429 5.26 -13.92 -45.86
N SER A 430 4.70 -15.13 -45.92
CA SER A 430 5.25 -16.23 -46.72
C SER A 430 5.30 -15.88 -48.22
N CYS A 431 4.64 -14.79 -48.64
CA CYS A 431 4.59 -14.34 -50.03
C CYS A 431 5.20 -12.95 -50.24
N GLY A 432 6.17 -12.85 -51.15
CA GLY A 432 7.00 -11.69 -51.46
C GLY A 432 8.48 -11.81 -51.06
N ASN A 433 8.93 -12.95 -50.53
CA ASN A 433 10.30 -13.18 -50.04
C ASN A 433 11.29 -13.60 -51.15
N GLY A 434 10.81 -13.80 -52.38
CA GLY A 434 11.59 -14.21 -53.55
C GLY A 434 11.98 -15.69 -53.62
N VAL A 435 11.47 -16.54 -52.73
CA VAL A 435 11.77 -17.98 -52.64
C VAL A 435 10.49 -18.79 -52.53
N CYS A 436 10.14 -19.54 -53.57
CA CYS A 436 8.98 -20.43 -53.55
C CYS A 436 9.16 -21.60 -52.54
N GLY A 437 8.55 -21.47 -51.37
CA GLY A 437 8.50 -22.45 -50.27
C GLY A 437 7.71 -23.73 -50.56
N GLY A 438 7.61 -24.63 -49.58
CA GLY A 438 6.95 -25.95 -49.73
C GLY A 438 5.43 -25.91 -49.59
N ASP A 439 4.93 -24.89 -48.93
CA ASP A 439 3.53 -24.51 -48.68
C ASP A 439 3.06 -23.39 -49.64
N GLU A 440 4.00 -22.74 -50.31
CA GLU A 440 3.74 -21.81 -51.40
C GLU A 440 3.51 -22.54 -52.74
N SER A 441 2.56 -22.02 -53.51
CA SER A 441 2.27 -22.48 -54.87
C SER A 441 1.96 -21.28 -55.74
N CYS A 442 1.98 -21.43 -57.06
CA CYS A 442 1.60 -20.35 -57.96
C CYS A 442 0.14 -19.84 -57.76
N GLY A 443 -0.70 -20.59 -57.03
CA GLY A 443 -2.07 -20.19 -56.67
C GLY A 443 -2.21 -19.57 -55.28
N THR A 444 -1.24 -19.79 -54.39
CA THR A 444 -1.22 -19.22 -53.02
C THR A 444 -0.23 -18.07 -52.87
N CYS A 445 0.85 -18.07 -53.65
CA CYS A 445 1.83 -16.98 -53.74
C CYS A 445 2.43 -16.88 -55.16
N ALA A 446 1.74 -16.18 -56.06
CA ALA A 446 2.22 -15.95 -57.43
C ALA A 446 3.43 -14.99 -57.52
N VAL A 447 3.70 -14.23 -56.46
CA VAL A 447 4.80 -13.25 -56.39
C VAL A 447 6.15 -13.95 -56.34
N ASP A 448 6.28 -15.06 -55.58
CA ASP A 448 7.53 -15.79 -55.40
C ASP A 448 7.62 -17.07 -56.25
N CYS A 449 6.51 -17.81 -56.37
CA CYS A 449 6.44 -19.03 -57.18
C CYS A 449 6.21 -18.78 -58.68
N GLY A 450 6.01 -17.52 -59.05
CA GLY A 450 5.62 -17.10 -60.40
C GLY A 450 4.15 -17.42 -60.71
N ALA A 451 3.62 -16.77 -61.75
CA ALA A 451 2.25 -17.00 -62.21
C ALA A 451 2.06 -18.47 -62.62
N CYS A 452 0.91 -19.07 -62.25
CA CYS A 452 0.59 -20.42 -62.72
C CYS A 452 0.58 -20.43 -64.25
N PRO A 453 1.25 -21.40 -64.91
CA PRO A 453 1.21 -21.49 -66.35
C PRO A 453 -0.25 -21.72 -66.80
N PRO A 454 -0.78 -20.93 -67.76
CA PRO A 454 -2.15 -21.10 -68.24
C PRO A 454 -2.27 -22.46 -68.93
N VAL A 455 -3.24 -23.28 -68.51
CA VAL A 455 -3.50 -24.59 -69.12
C VAL A 455 -4.60 -24.44 -70.17
N CYS A 456 -4.26 -23.81 -71.29
CA CYS A 456 -5.15 -23.81 -72.45
C CYS A 456 -5.21 -25.23 -73.07
N GLY A 457 -6.41 -25.78 -73.19
CA GLY A 457 -6.76 -27.04 -73.87
C GLY A 457 -7.35 -28.12 -72.97
N ASN A 458 -7.78 -27.81 -71.74
CA ASN A 458 -8.39 -28.78 -70.82
C ASN A 458 -9.92 -28.92 -70.97
N GLY A 459 -10.57 -28.04 -71.75
CA GLY A 459 -12.00 -28.08 -72.09
C GLY A 459 -12.95 -27.48 -71.05
N THR A 460 -12.45 -26.75 -70.05
CA THR A 460 -13.25 -26.08 -69.01
C THR A 460 -12.72 -24.66 -68.76
N CYS A 461 -13.59 -23.66 -68.87
CA CYS A 461 -13.23 -22.26 -68.64
C CYS A 461 -13.16 -21.94 -67.13
N GLU A 462 -11.95 -21.77 -66.60
CA GLU A 462 -11.69 -21.56 -65.17
C GLU A 462 -11.56 -20.07 -64.80
N VAL A 463 -11.66 -19.74 -63.51
CA VAL A 463 -11.60 -18.35 -63.02
C VAL A 463 -10.18 -17.80 -63.23
N GLY A 464 -10.02 -16.92 -64.24
CA GLY A 464 -8.73 -16.34 -64.65
C GLY A 464 -8.45 -16.45 -66.16
N GLU A 465 -9.26 -17.22 -66.89
CA GLU A 465 -9.19 -17.36 -68.35
C GLU A 465 -10.26 -16.47 -69.01
N ASP A 466 -9.87 -15.72 -70.05
CA ASP A 466 -10.80 -14.92 -70.85
C ASP A 466 -10.68 -15.20 -72.36
N CYS A 467 -11.66 -14.75 -73.13
CA CYS A 467 -11.69 -14.98 -74.58
C CYS A 467 -10.59 -14.20 -75.36
N GLY A 468 -9.80 -13.36 -74.69
CA GLY A 468 -8.62 -12.69 -75.26
C GLY A 468 -7.31 -13.45 -75.02
N SER A 469 -7.24 -14.28 -73.99
CA SER A 469 -6.04 -14.99 -73.54
C SER A 469 -6.07 -16.50 -73.80
N CYS A 470 -7.25 -17.13 -73.87
CA CYS A 470 -7.37 -18.59 -74.02
C CYS A 470 -8.64 -19.02 -74.81
N SER A 471 -8.65 -18.76 -76.12
CA SER A 471 -9.82 -19.00 -77.00
C SER A 471 -10.16 -20.47 -77.32
N ALA A 472 -9.42 -21.44 -76.75
CA ALA A 472 -9.62 -22.87 -77.01
C ALA A 472 -10.58 -23.54 -76.00
N ASP A 473 -10.71 -23.00 -74.79
CA ASP A 473 -11.52 -23.56 -73.70
C ASP A 473 -12.73 -22.68 -73.35
N CYS A 474 -12.65 -21.38 -73.63
CA CYS A 474 -13.74 -20.41 -73.45
C CYS A 474 -14.27 -19.98 -74.82
N ASP A 475 -15.37 -20.60 -75.27
CA ASP A 475 -16.05 -20.34 -76.55
C ASP A 475 -16.34 -18.84 -76.82
N ILE A 476 -16.43 -18.52 -78.12
CA ILE A 476 -16.63 -17.20 -78.78
C ILE A 476 -17.38 -16.16 -77.93
N CYS A 477 -16.75 -14.98 -77.71
CA CYS A 477 -17.35 -13.87 -76.96
C CYS A 477 -18.67 -13.35 -77.60
N PRO A 478 -19.79 -13.26 -76.85
CA PRO A 478 -21.00 -12.52 -77.25
C PRO A 478 -20.90 -11.00 -76.95
N PRO A 479 -21.81 -10.17 -77.50
CA PRO A 479 -21.55 -8.76 -77.88
C PRO A 479 -21.50 -7.75 -76.72
N VAL A 480 -20.92 -6.60 -77.08
CA VAL A 480 -20.44 -5.49 -76.26
C VAL A 480 -21.46 -4.35 -76.28
N CYS A 481 -21.72 -3.74 -75.12
CA CYS A 481 -22.44 -2.47 -75.01
C CYS A 481 -21.79 -1.34 -75.83
N GLY A 482 -22.61 -0.58 -76.58
CA GLY A 482 -22.27 0.69 -77.24
C GLY A 482 -22.53 0.76 -78.74
N ASP A 483 -23.47 -0.02 -79.29
CA ASP A 483 -23.75 -0.07 -80.74
C ASP A 483 -24.90 0.84 -81.22
N GLY A 484 -25.62 1.47 -80.28
CA GLY A 484 -26.67 2.45 -80.51
C GLY A 484 -28.07 1.88 -80.76
N THR A 485 -28.30 0.58 -80.58
CA THR A 485 -29.63 -0.04 -80.78
C THR A 485 -29.95 -1.13 -79.75
N CYS A 486 -31.07 -1.00 -79.03
CA CYS A 486 -31.49 -1.96 -78.00
C CYS A 486 -32.14 -3.23 -78.59
N ASP A 487 -31.42 -4.36 -78.57
CA ASP A 487 -31.87 -5.64 -79.14
C ASP A 487 -32.54 -6.58 -78.10
N ALA A 488 -33.21 -7.64 -78.58
CA ALA A 488 -34.06 -8.52 -77.76
C ALA A 488 -33.34 -9.32 -76.65
N SER A 489 -32.01 -9.24 -76.57
CA SER A 489 -31.17 -9.84 -75.52
C SER A 489 -30.54 -8.81 -74.57
N GLU A 490 -30.91 -7.53 -74.69
CA GLU A 490 -30.40 -6.43 -73.86
C GLU A 490 -31.50 -5.84 -72.98
N SER A 491 -31.13 -5.35 -71.80
CA SER A 491 -32.06 -4.72 -70.86
C SER A 491 -31.43 -3.47 -70.26
N CYS A 492 -32.26 -2.52 -69.80
CA CYS A 492 -31.80 -1.28 -69.17
C CYS A 492 -31.01 -1.49 -67.85
N GLY A 493 -30.94 -2.73 -67.32
CA GLY A 493 -30.10 -3.10 -66.18
C GLY A 493 -28.77 -3.75 -66.55
N SER A 494 -28.59 -4.18 -67.81
CA SER A 494 -27.36 -4.85 -68.27
C SER A 494 -26.57 -4.04 -69.31
N CYS A 495 -27.18 -3.03 -69.93
CA CYS A 495 -26.52 -2.17 -70.91
C CYS A 495 -27.21 -0.79 -71.04
N SER A 496 -26.80 0.18 -70.21
CA SER A 496 -27.50 1.47 -70.07
C SER A 496 -27.25 2.47 -71.21
N ASP A 497 -26.17 2.29 -71.98
CA ASP A 497 -25.75 3.23 -73.02
C ASP A 497 -26.58 3.12 -74.31
N ASP A 498 -27.11 1.92 -74.63
CA ASP A 498 -27.93 1.68 -75.84
C ASP A 498 -29.44 1.54 -75.58
N CYS A 499 -29.84 1.03 -74.40
CA CYS A 499 -31.25 0.81 -74.02
C CYS A 499 -31.87 1.92 -73.15
N GLY A 500 -31.08 2.91 -72.73
CA GLY A 500 -31.52 3.99 -71.83
C GLY A 500 -31.74 3.54 -70.38
N ALA A 501 -31.88 4.50 -69.47
CA ALA A 501 -32.06 4.22 -68.04
C ALA A 501 -33.44 3.58 -67.72
N CYS A 502 -33.46 2.57 -66.85
CA CYS A 502 -34.73 2.00 -66.35
C CYS A 502 -35.50 3.04 -65.51
N PRO A 503 -36.82 3.21 -65.68
CA PRO A 503 -37.62 4.04 -64.79
C PRO A 503 -37.85 3.34 -63.43
N PRO A 504 -37.65 4.01 -62.28
CA PRO A 504 -38.17 3.54 -61.00
C PRO A 504 -39.68 3.79 -60.93
N VAL A 505 -40.46 2.79 -60.48
CA VAL A 505 -41.88 2.97 -60.18
C VAL A 505 -42.04 3.24 -58.69
N CYS A 506 -42.13 4.53 -58.39
CA CYS A 506 -42.73 5.14 -57.22
C CYS A 506 -43.28 6.51 -57.68
N GLY A 507 -44.56 6.77 -57.47
CA GLY A 507 -45.29 8.01 -57.78
C GLY A 507 -46.42 7.89 -58.81
N ASP A 508 -47.03 6.72 -59.05
CA ASP A 508 -48.13 6.55 -60.02
C ASP A 508 -49.55 6.68 -59.41
N GLY A 509 -49.64 6.76 -58.08
CA GLY A 509 -50.87 6.98 -57.33
C GLY A 509 -51.72 5.73 -57.05
N THR A 510 -51.25 4.52 -57.36
CA THR A 510 -51.97 3.27 -57.06
C THR A 510 -51.08 2.11 -56.64
N CYS A 511 -51.28 1.56 -55.42
CA CYS A 511 -50.49 0.44 -54.88
C CYS A 511 -50.71 -0.89 -55.64
N GLY A 512 -49.68 -1.39 -56.34
CA GLY A 512 -49.71 -2.59 -57.17
C GLY A 512 -49.28 -3.89 -56.47
N ALA A 513 -49.51 -5.04 -57.12
CA ALA A 513 -49.07 -6.34 -56.61
C ALA A 513 -47.55 -6.50 -56.79
N GLY A 514 -46.79 -6.14 -55.74
CA GLY A 514 -45.33 -6.17 -55.72
C GLY A 514 -44.68 -5.02 -54.94
N GLU A 515 -45.47 -4.02 -54.52
CA GLU A 515 -45.04 -2.87 -53.73
C GLU A 515 -45.54 -3.02 -52.28
N ASP A 516 -44.69 -2.68 -51.29
CA ASP A 516 -45.08 -2.62 -49.88
C ASP A 516 -44.75 -1.26 -49.24
N CYS A 517 -45.32 -1.02 -48.06
CA CYS A 517 -45.17 0.26 -47.35
C CYS A 517 -43.76 0.51 -46.78
N GLY A 518 -42.81 -0.44 -46.89
CA GLY A 518 -41.41 -0.26 -46.51
C GLY A 518 -40.50 0.15 -47.68
N THR A 519 -40.92 -0.09 -48.92
CA THR A 519 -40.12 0.15 -50.12
C THR A 519 -40.62 1.27 -51.03
N CYS A 520 -41.92 1.63 -50.96
CA CYS A 520 -42.47 2.72 -51.75
C CYS A 520 -43.66 3.41 -51.04
N SER A 521 -43.35 4.32 -50.09
CA SER A 521 -44.30 4.93 -49.16
C SER A 521 -45.26 5.96 -49.77
N ASP A 522 -44.94 6.51 -50.95
CA ASP A 522 -45.71 7.61 -51.56
C ASP A 522 -47.00 7.14 -52.25
N ASP A 523 -47.08 5.88 -52.71
CA ASP A 523 -48.26 5.32 -53.39
C ASP A 523 -49.09 4.32 -52.54
N CYS A 524 -48.44 3.57 -51.64
CA CYS A 524 -49.09 2.54 -50.80
C CYS A 524 -49.51 3.01 -49.39
N GLY A 525 -49.13 4.23 -49.00
CA GLY A 525 -49.44 4.81 -47.68
C GLY A 525 -48.61 4.21 -46.53
N ALA A 526 -48.63 4.89 -45.38
CA ALA A 526 -47.88 4.47 -44.19
C ALA A 526 -48.44 3.17 -43.56
N CYS A 527 -47.55 2.28 -43.12
CA CYS A 527 -47.95 1.05 -42.43
C CYS A 527 -48.66 1.37 -41.09
N PRO A 528 -49.77 0.69 -40.74
CA PRO A 528 -50.47 0.94 -39.48
C PRO A 528 -49.75 0.32 -38.27
N ALA A 529 -49.75 1.03 -37.14
CA ALA A 529 -49.09 0.68 -35.88
C ALA A 529 -49.55 -0.67 -35.29
N VAL A 530 -48.60 -1.43 -34.73
CA VAL A 530 -48.85 -2.74 -34.10
C VAL A 530 -48.10 -2.84 -32.77
N CYS A 531 -48.84 -2.75 -31.66
CA CYS A 531 -48.28 -2.98 -30.33
C CYS A 531 -47.86 -4.46 -30.11
N GLY A 532 -46.65 -4.68 -29.58
CA GLY A 532 -46.14 -5.95 -29.05
C GLY A 532 -44.78 -6.42 -29.58
N ASN A 533 -43.96 -5.56 -30.18
CA ASN A 533 -42.64 -5.90 -30.76
C ASN A 533 -41.42 -5.45 -29.92
N ASN A 534 -41.62 -4.83 -28.76
CA ASN A 534 -40.62 -4.30 -27.82
C ASN A 534 -39.71 -3.18 -28.37
N VAL A 535 -40.14 -2.42 -29.38
CA VAL A 535 -39.40 -1.26 -29.90
C VAL A 535 -40.37 -0.07 -30.04
N CYS A 536 -40.02 1.08 -29.46
CA CYS A 536 -40.88 2.27 -29.49
C CYS A 536 -40.65 3.10 -30.76
N GLU A 537 -41.60 3.05 -31.70
CA GLU A 537 -41.49 3.68 -33.02
C GLU A 537 -42.20 5.05 -33.10
N THR A 538 -41.88 5.85 -34.13
CA THR A 538 -42.44 7.20 -34.30
C THR A 538 -43.95 7.17 -34.58
N GLY A 539 -44.75 7.48 -33.55
CA GLY A 539 -46.22 7.46 -33.56
C GLY A 539 -46.81 6.69 -32.38
N GLU A 540 -45.98 5.92 -31.68
CA GLU A 540 -46.30 5.22 -30.45
C GLU A 540 -45.84 6.04 -29.24
N ASP A 541 -46.69 6.15 -28.24
CA ASP A 541 -46.35 6.78 -26.96
C ASP A 541 -46.88 5.94 -25.80
N CYS A 542 -46.47 6.32 -24.58
CA CYS A 542 -46.84 5.60 -23.36
C CYS A 542 -48.36 5.59 -23.08
N SER A 543 -49.16 6.37 -23.80
CA SER A 543 -50.62 6.46 -23.65
C SER A 543 -51.39 5.57 -24.64
N ASN A 544 -50.79 5.23 -25.79
CA ASN A 544 -51.43 4.38 -26.81
C ASN A 544 -50.80 2.99 -26.97
N CYS A 545 -49.55 2.77 -26.53
CA CYS A 545 -48.80 1.54 -26.76
C CYS A 545 -47.76 1.26 -25.66
N ALA A 546 -48.22 1.26 -24.39
CA ALA A 546 -47.36 1.17 -23.18
C ALA A 546 -46.54 -0.14 -23.04
N GLY A 547 -46.85 -1.17 -23.83
CA GLY A 547 -46.11 -2.44 -23.83
C GLY A 547 -44.72 -2.32 -24.46
N ASP A 548 -44.58 -1.49 -25.51
CA ASP A 548 -43.33 -1.33 -26.25
C ASP A 548 -42.58 -0.04 -25.86
N CYS A 549 -43.31 1.00 -25.45
CA CYS A 549 -42.76 2.32 -25.07
C CYS A 549 -42.62 2.57 -23.56
N GLY A 550 -43.09 1.65 -22.71
CA GLY A 550 -43.09 1.79 -21.26
C GLY A 550 -44.26 2.63 -20.69
N ALA A 551 -44.47 2.57 -19.38
CA ALA A 551 -45.56 3.26 -18.69
C ALA A 551 -45.32 4.78 -18.56
N CYS A 552 -46.36 5.61 -18.70
CA CYS A 552 -46.22 7.05 -18.52
C CYS A 552 -45.89 7.40 -17.06
N PRO A 553 -44.88 8.26 -16.79
CA PRO A 553 -44.52 8.66 -15.44
C PRO A 553 -45.53 9.64 -14.82
N ALA A 554 -45.57 9.69 -13.48
CA ALA A 554 -46.44 10.57 -12.69
C ALA A 554 -46.19 12.05 -13.03
N VAL A 555 -47.28 12.84 -13.09
CA VAL A 555 -47.22 14.24 -13.53
C VAL A 555 -46.98 15.15 -12.32
N CYS A 556 -45.72 15.42 -12.03
CA CYS A 556 -45.37 16.51 -11.10
C CYS A 556 -45.38 17.87 -11.84
N GLY A 557 -45.80 18.96 -11.17
CA GLY A 557 -45.64 20.35 -11.63
C GLY A 557 -46.93 21.16 -11.84
N ASN A 558 -48.01 20.89 -11.10
CA ASN A 558 -49.24 21.69 -11.12
C ASN A 558 -49.48 22.52 -9.83
N ASP A 559 -48.49 22.55 -8.93
CA ASP A 559 -48.46 23.26 -7.64
C ASP A 559 -49.55 22.81 -6.64
N THR A 560 -50.16 21.64 -6.83
CA THR A 560 -51.23 21.14 -5.94
C THR A 560 -51.07 19.65 -5.64
N CYS A 561 -50.81 19.29 -4.38
CA CYS A 561 -50.67 17.88 -3.96
C CYS A 561 -52.00 17.10 -4.01
N GLU A 562 -52.13 16.21 -5.00
CA GLU A 562 -53.36 15.44 -5.24
C GLU A 562 -53.29 14.01 -4.64
N ALA A 563 -54.46 13.35 -4.55
CA ALA A 563 -54.57 12.03 -3.92
C ALA A 563 -53.94 10.94 -4.81
N GLY A 564 -52.65 10.69 -4.57
CA GLY A 564 -51.79 9.77 -5.33
C GLY A 564 -50.31 10.16 -5.29
N GLU A 565 -50.01 11.40 -4.88
CA GLU A 565 -48.65 11.96 -4.81
C GLU A 565 -48.11 11.97 -3.36
N ASN A 566 -46.79 11.89 -3.20
CA ASN A 566 -46.13 12.03 -1.89
C ASN A 566 -44.83 12.84 -1.98
N CYS A 567 -44.33 13.30 -0.82
CA CYS A 567 -43.15 14.19 -0.73
C CYS A 567 -41.81 13.56 -1.18
N LEU A 568 -41.77 12.27 -1.53
CA LEU A 568 -40.59 11.59 -2.09
C LEU A 568 -40.63 11.46 -3.62
N GLU A 569 -41.83 11.40 -4.22
CA GLU A 569 -41.99 11.23 -5.68
C GLU A 569 -42.35 12.51 -6.43
N CYS A 570 -43.15 13.42 -5.82
CA CYS A 570 -43.45 14.75 -6.38
C CYS A 570 -43.25 15.85 -5.32
N PRO A 571 -41.99 16.13 -4.91
CA PRO A 571 -41.67 17.12 -3.85
C PRO A 571 -42.04 18.57 -4.22
N SER A 572 -42.16 18.88 -5.51
CA SER A 572 -42.57 20.21 -5.99
C SER A 572 -44.02 20.54 -5.68
N ASP A 573 -44.94 19.57 -5.73
CA ASP A 573 -46.37 19.79 -5.49
C ASP A 573 -46.77 19.51 -4.03
N CYS A 574 -46.12 18.54 -3.36
CA CYS A 574 -46.46 18.08 -2.00
C CYS A 574 -45.56 18.62 -0.86
N GLY A 575 -44.48 19.34 -1.18
CA GLY A 575 -43.55 19.90 -0.20
C GLY A 575 -42.57 18.88 0.40
N ILE A 576 -41.61 19.37 1.20
CA ILE A 576 -40.49 18.58 1.76
C ILE A 576 -40.90 17.93 3.10
N CYS A 577 -40.56 16.66 3.32
CA CYS A 577 -40.84 15.95 4.57
C CYS A 577 -39.93 16.48 5.75
N PRO A 578 -40.38 16.53 7.02
CA PRO A 578 -39.61 17.16 8.11
C PRO A 578 -38.44 16.31 8.70
N PRO A 579 -37.28 16.92 9.08
CA PRO A 579 -36.02 16.21 9.42
C PRO A 579 -35.83 15.78 10.90
N VAL A 580 -34.95 14.78 11.14
CA VAL A 580 -34.53 14.22 12.45
C VAL A 580 -33.00 14.03 12.51
N CYS A 581 -32.29 14.83 13.33
CA CYS A 581 -30.85 14.73 13.53
C CYS A 581 -30.39 13.43 14.24
N GLY A 582 -29.27 12.86 13.79
CA GLY A 582 -28.55 11.71 14.37
C GLY A 582 -28.56 10.44 13.51
N SER A 583 -28.90 10.54 12.23
CA SER A 583 -29.01 9.41 11.29
C SER A 583 -27.68 9.03 10.62
N GLY A 584 -26.63 9.84 10.75
CA GLY A 584 -25.31 9.62 10.14
C GLY A 584 -25.26 9.96 8.64
N VAL A 585 -26.30 10.59 8.09
CA VAL A 585 -26.37 11.00 6.68
C VAL A 585 -26.97 12.41 6.62
N CYS A 586 -26.29 13.36 5.97
CA CYS A 586 -26.77 14.73 5.83
C CYS A 586 -27.92 14.83 4.83
N GLU A 587 -29.16 14.92 5.32
CA GLU A 587 -30.37 14.94 4.49
C GLU A 587 -30.77 16.35 4.03
N VAL A 588 -31.58 16.43 2.97
CA VAL A 588 -32.00 17.71 2.36
C VAL A 588 -32.90 18.49 3.34
N GLY A 589 -32.33 19.53 3.96
CA GLY A 589 -32.96 20.35 5.00
C GLY A 589 -32.09 20.52 6.25
N GLU A 590 -31.07 19.69 6.39
CA GLU A 590 -30.01 19.80 7.40
C GLU A 590 -28.81 20.54 6.81
N SER A 591 -28.10 21.32 7.64
CA SER A 591 -26.88 22.02 7.22
C SER A 591 -25.83 21.96 8.32
N CYS A 592 -24.57 22.19 7.95
CA CYS A 592 -23.43 22.25 8.89
C CYS A 592 -23.62 23.26 10.04
N SER A 593 -24.57 24.20 9.93
CA SER A 593 -24.90 25.19 10.97
C SER A 593 -26.11 24.81 11.85
N THR A 594 -26.97 23.89 11.39
CA THR A 594 -28.18 23.44 12.09
C THR A 594 -28.08 22.03 12.64
N CYS A 595 -27.23 21.17 12.05
CA CYS A 595 -26.98 19.80 12.48
C CYS A 595 -25.58 19.31 12.06
N SER A 596 -24.53 19.81 12.72
CA SER A 596 -23.12 19.52 12.38
C SER A 596 -22.68 18.08 12.65
N ALA A 597 -23.46 17.31 13.42
CA ALA A 597 -23.17 15.91 13.74
C ALA A 597 -23.31 14.97 12.53
N ASP A 598 -24.29 15.23 11.65
CA ASP A 598 -24.51 14.45 10.42
C ASP A 598 -23.91 15.13 9.17
N CYS A 599 -23.80 16.47 9.17
CA CYS A 599 -23.40 17.28 8.01
C CYS A 599 -21.97 17.86 8.04
N GLY A 600 -21.19 17.65 9.11
CA GLY A 600 -19.82 18.16 9.24
C GLY A 600 -19.73 19.68 9.51
N GLU A 601 -18.50 20.20 9.64
CA GLU A 601 -18.24 21.64 9.88
C GLU A 601 -18.36 22.49 8.59
N CYS A 602 -18.74 23.77 8.71
CA CYS A 602 -18.98 24.62 7.53
C CYS A 602 -17.67 25.11 6.85
N PRO A 603 -17.61 25.11 5.51
CA PRO A 603 -16.45 25.58 4.75
C PRO A 603 -16.27 27.12 4.75
N PRO A 604 -15.05 27.64 4.46
CA PRO A 604 -14.71 29.06 4.54
C PRO A 604 -15.40 29.93 3.47
N VAL A 605 -15.49 31.25 3.74
CA VAL A 605 -16.26 32.22 2.95
C VAL A 605 -15.33 33.25 2.31
N CYS A 606 -15.57 33.53 1.03
CA CYS A 606 -14.85 34.54 0.23
C CYS A 606 -14.84 35.94 0.89
N GLY A 607 -13.65 36.55 1.00
CA GLY A 607 -13.38 37.89 1.54
C GLY A 607 -12.57 37.93 2.84
N ASP A 608 -11.90 36.84 3.23
CA ASP A 608 -11.09 36.75 4.46
C ASP A 608 -9.63 37.20 4.28
N GLY A 609 -9.23 37.47 3.04
CA GLY A 609 -7.90 37.97 2.67
C GLY A 609 -6.83 36.90 2.50
N THR A 610 -7.18 35.60 2.53
CA THR A 610 -6.23 34.48 2.36
C THR A 610 -6.70 33.44 1.36
N CYS A 611 -6.07 33.41 0.18
CA CYS A 611 -6.34 32.39 -0.83
C CYS A 611 -5.86 30.99 -0.41
N LYS A 612 -6.79 30.06 -0.18
CA LYS A 612 -6.49 28.66 0.21
C LYS A 612 -6.71 27.71 -0.97
N ALA A 613 -5.60 27.17 -1.47
CA ALA A 613 -5.60 26.22 -2.58
C ALA A 613 -6.48 24.99 -2.29
N GLY A 614 -7.43 24.72 -3.19
CA GLY A 614 -8.37 23.59 -3.09
C GLY A 614 -9.75 23.92 -2.48
N PHE A 615 -9.96 25.14 -2.00
CA PHE A 615 -11.27 25.61 -1.51
C PHE A 615 -11.67 26.97 -2.09
N GLU A 616 -10.70 27.83 -2.39
CA GLU A 616 -10.90 29.14 -3.02
C GLU A 616 -9.96 29.27 -4.21
N ASP A 617 -10.48 29.71 -5.36
CA ASP A 617 -9.69 29.97 -6.56
C ASP A 617 -10.07 31.31 -7.22
N CYS A 618 -9.37 31.68 -8.29
CA CYS A 618 -9.58 32.95 -8.98
C CYS A 618 -10.96 33.08 -9.66
N SER A 619 -11.73 31.99 -9.76
CA SER A 619 -13.08 31.93 -10.34
C SER A 619 -14.19 31.89 -9.29
N SER A 620 -13.93 31.27 -8.12
CA SER A 620 -14.87 31.19 -6.99
C SER A 620 -14.70 32.36 -6.00
N CYS A 621 -13.50 32.92 -5.86
CA CYS A 621 -13.22 34.06 -4.99
C CYS A 621 -12.04 34.92 -5.48
N SER A 622 -12.27 35.69 -6.56
CA SER A 622 -11.27 36.61 -7.13
C SER A 622 -10.81 37.74 -6.19
N ALA A 623 -11.55 38.01 -5.10
CA ALA A 623 -11.21 39.03 -4.11
C ALA A 623 -9.97 38.67 -3.27
N ASP A 624 -9.82 37.39 -2.91
CA ASP A 624 -8.71 36.89 -2.08
C ASP A 624 -7.63 36.22 -2.93
N CYS A 625 -8.00 35.57 -4.04
CA CYS A 625 -7.10 34.79 -4.91
C CYS A 625 -6.57 35.53 -6.16
N GLY A 626 -7.06 36.74 -6.43
CA GLY A 626 -6.69 37.51 -7.63
C GLY A 626 -7.38 37.05 -8.92
N ALA A 627 -7.20 37.78 -10.02
CA ALA A 627 -7.86 37.51 -11.30
C ALA A 627 -7.17 36.39 -12.11
N CYS A 628 -7.94 35.50 -12.75
CA CYS A 628 -7.39 34.42 -13.56
C CYS A 628 -6.61 34.95 -14.79
N PRO A 629 -5.42 34.41 -15.12
CA PRO A 629 -4.69 34.76 -16.34
C PRO A 629 -5.37 34.20 -17.60
N ALA A 630 -5.07 34.80 -18.75
CA ALA A 630 -5.64 34.45 -20.05
C ALA A 630 -5.34 33.01 -20.51
N ALA A 631 -6.37 32.37 -21.09
CA ALA A 631 -6.40 31.07 -21.77
C ALA A 631 -5.72 29.91 -21.02
N ALA A 632 -6.52 29.13 -20.28
CA ALA A 632 -6.09 27.87 -19.70
C ALA A 632 -5.51 26.95 -20.79
N PRO A 633 -4.41 26.23 -20.53
CA PRO A 633 -3.69 25.43 -21.52
C PRO A 633 -4.44 24.19 -22.04
N GLY A 634 -5.63 23.90 -21.52
CA GLY A 634 -6.46 22.75 -21.88
C GLY A 634 -6.06 21.47 -21.14
N THR A 635 -6.97 20.50 -21.04
CA THR A 635 -6.71 19.21 -20.38
C THR A 635 -5.84 18.31 -21.27
N GLY A 636 -4.80 17.73 -20.67
CA GLY A 636 -4.03 16.64 -21.26
C GLY A 636 -4.57 15.29 -20.85
N THR A 637 -4.67 14.37 -21.82
CA THR A 637 -5.03 12.96 -21.58
C THR A 637 -3.91 12.21 -20.85
N PRO A 638 -4.17 10.98 -20.35
CA PRO A 638 -3.11 10.15 -19.79
C PRO A 638 -1.90 9.98 -20.72
N GLY A 639 -2.13 9.86 -22.04
CA GLY A 639 -1.08 9.80 -23.05
C GLY A 639 -0.28 11.10 -23.18
N TYR A 640 -0.95 12.27 -23.08
CA TYR A 640 -0.25 13.56 -23.09
C TYR A 640 0.76 13.65 -21.93
N TRP A 641 0.30 13.40 -20.70
CA TRP A 641 1.14 13.56 -19.51
C TRP A 641 2.29 12.58 -19.42
N LYS A 642 2.11 11.39 -19.97
CA LYS A 642 3.17 10.41 -20.14
C LYS A 642 4.31 10.94 -21.01
N ASN A 643 3.97 11.55 -22.15
CA ASN A 643 4.94 11.95 -23.16
C ASN A 643 5.45 13.39 -22.99
N HIS A 644 4.90 14.14 -22.03
CA HIS A 644 5.25 15.53 -21.76
C HIS A 644 5.74 15.71 -20.33
N GLU A 645 6.73 14.92 -19.96
CA GLU A 645 7.31 14.92 -18.61
C GLU A 645 7.82 16.33 -18.19
N SER A 646 8.34 17.12 -19.14
CA SER A 646 8.79 18.50 -18.93
C SER A 646 7.66 19.48 -18.58
N ALA A 647 6.39 19.12 -18.84
CA ALA A 647 5.22 19.92 -18.49
C ALA A 647 4.75 19.71 -17.04
N TRP A 648 5.26 18.69 -16.35
CA TRP A 648 4.92 18.42 -14.94
C TRP A 648 5.53 19.51 -14.05
N LYS A 649 4.68 20.27 -13.36
CA LYS A 649 5.10 21.30 -12.40
C LYS A 649 5.51 20.74 -11.03
N VAL A 650 5.33 19.44 -10.82
CA VAL A 650 5.58 18.75 -9.56
C VAL A 650 6.57 17.59 -9.75
N SER A 651 7.45 17.39 -8.77
CA SER A 651 8.38 16.26 -8.72
C SER A 651 7.84 15.07 -7.92
N SER A 652 6.74 15.27 -7.20
CA SER A 652 6.01 14.24 -6.46
C SER A 652 4.54 14.66 -6.28
N MET A 653 3.66 13.70 -5.99
CA MET A 653 2.23 13.93 -5.75
C MET A 653 1.66 12.87 -4.82
N THR A 654 0.73 13.26 -3.96
CA THR A 654 -0.04 12.32 -3.14
C THR A 654 -1.22 11.74 -3.92
N VAL A 655 -1.38 10.43 -3.90
CA VAL A 655 -2.47 9.66 -4.52
C VAL A 655 -2.92 8.61 -3.51
N GLY A 656 -4.19 8.59 -3.12
CA GLY A 656 -4.67 7.60 -2.15
C GLY A 656 -4.03 7.73 -0.76
N GLY A 657 -3.61 8.94 -0.37
CA GLY A 657 -2.90 9.16 0.90
C GLY A 657 -1.40 8.82 0.90
N LYS A 658 -0.85 8.25 -0.18
CA LYS A 658 0.58 7.94 -0.34
C LYS A 658 1.25 8.92 -1.30
N THR A 659 2.46 9.37 -1.00
CA THR A 659 3.22 10.30 -1.86
C THR A 659 4.14 9.54 -2.79
N TYR A 660 4.00 9.76 -4.09
CA TYR A 660 4.79 9.10 -5.12
C TYR A 660 5.71 10.11 -5.80
N THR A 661 6.90 9.66 -6.17
CA THR A 661 7.83 10.41 -7.02
C THR A 661 7.29 10.47 -8.46
N LYS A 662 7.79 11.44 -9.23
CA LYS A 662 7.45 11.60 -10.64
C LYS A 662 7.67 10.33 -11.48
N ALA A 663 8.76 9.60 -11.25
CA ALA A 663 9.04 8.35 -11.94
C ALA A 663 8.00 7.26 -11.61
N GLN A 664 7.61 7.13 -10.34
CA GLN A 664 6.57 6.20 -9.90
C GLN A 664 5.18 6.58 -10.46
N LEU A 665 4.86 7.88 -10.52
CA LEU A 665 3.61 8.36 -11.09
C LEU A 665 3.53 8.08 -12.59
N LEU A 666 4.64 8.20 -13.32
CA LEU A 666 4.72 7.81 -14.72
C LEU A 666 4.51 6.32 -14.89
N ASP A 667 5.07 5.47 -14.02
CA ASP A 667 4.84 4.03 -14.04
C ASP A 667 3.34 3.71 -13.85
N ILE A 668 2.70 4.30 -12.85
CA ILE A 668 1.27 4.10 -12.55
C ILE A 668 0.37 4.51 -13.73
N ILE A 669 0.63 5.66 -14.35
CA ILE A 669 -0.12 6.11 -15.54
C ILE A 669 0.09 5.17 -16.73
N SER A 670 1.28 4.55 -16.81
CA SER A 670 1.70 3.75 -17.95
C SER A 670 1.27 2.29 -17.87
N ARG A 671 0.97 1.80 -16.68
CA ARG A 671 0.64 0.40 -16.42
C ARG A 671 -0.72 0.00 -17.04
N PRO A 672 -0.83 -1.19 -17.67
CA PRO A 672 -2.12 -1.77 -18.05
C PRO A 672 -2.94 -2.03 -16.79
N THR A 673 -4.23 -1.71 -16.84
CA THR A 673 -5.10 -1.81 -15.66
C THR A 673 -5.66 -3.22 -15.48
N LYS A 674 -5.63 -4.09 -16.50
CA LYS A 674 -6.16 -5.47 -16.49
C LYS A 674 -7.57 -5.61 -15.86
N GLY A 675 -8.40 -4.57 -15.96
CA GLY A 675 -9.73 -4.51 -15.35
C GLY A 675 -9.76 -4.27 -13.83
N ASP A 676 -8.62 -4.06 -13.18
CA ASP A 676 -8.52 -3.66 -11.78
C ASP A 676 -8.84 -2.16 -11.62
N VAL A 677 -9.97 -1.89 -10.97
CA VAL A 677 -10.46 -0.52 -10.78
C VAL A 677 -9.50 0.36 -9.96
N THR A 678 -8.63 -0.22 -9.12
CA THR A 678 -7.63 0.56 -8.36
C THR A 678 -6.65 1.27 -9.31
N TYR A 679 -6.11 0.54 -10.28
CA TYR A 679 -5.23 1.11 -11.30
C TYR A 679 -5.97 2.03 -12.28
N ILE A 680 -7.23 1.74 -12.59
CA ILE A 680 -8.06 2.63 -13.44
C ILE A 680 -8.23 3.99 -12.75
N ILE A 681 -8.67 4.03 -11.49
CA ILE A 681 -8.86 5.29 -10.76
C ILE A 681 -7.55 6.04 -10.61
N ALA A 682 -6.47 5.38 -10.17
CA ALA A 682 -5.20 6.04 -9.93
C ALA A 682 -4.64 6.71 -11.19
N LYS A 683 -4.73 6.03 -12.33
CA LYS A 683 -4.33 6.59 -13.63
C LYS A 683 -5.06 7.89 -13.96
N HIS A 684 -6.39 7.90 -13.88
CA HIS A 684 -7.16 9.10 -14.20
C HIS A 684 -7.07 10.18 -13.12
N LEU A 685 -6.87 9.81 -11.86
CA LEU A 685 -6.71 10.73 -10.74
C LEU A 685 -5.40 11.52 -10.82
N ILE A 686 -4.29 10.86 -11.12
CA ILE A 686 -2.99 11.54 -11.29
C ILE A 686 -3.09 12.57 -12.43
N VAL A 687 -3.67 12.17 -13.55
CA VAL A 687 -3.84 13.01 -14.73
C VAL A 687 -4.75 14.20 -14.44
N ALA A 688 -5.85 13.98 -13.71
CA ALA A 688 -6.76 15.06 -13.30
C ALA A 688 -6.02 16.07 -12.42
N LYS A 689 -5.26 15.61 -11.43
CA LYS A 689 -4.46 16.49 -10.56
C LYS A 689 -3.39 17.27 -11.31
N LEU A 690 -2.75 16.68 -12.33
CA LEU A 690 -1.80 17.40 -13.20
C LEU A 690 -2.50 18.48 -14.03
N ASN A 691 -3.68 18.17 -14.58
CA ASN A 691 -4.53 19.11 -15.32
C ASN A 691 -4.97 20.29 -14.44
N VAL A 692 -5.38 20.03 -13.20
CA VAL A 692 -5.68 21.09 -12.21
C VAL A 692 -4.42 21.89 -11.87
N GLY A 693 -3.29 21.21 -11.65
CA GLY A 693 -2.00 21.83 -11.28
C GLY A 693 -1.42 22.77 -12.33
N ILE A 694 -1.81 22.64 -13.61
CA ILE A 694 -1.43 23.61 -14.65
C ILE A 694 -2.35 24.82 -14.76
N GLY A 695 -3.46 24.85 -14.01
CA GLY A 695 -4.39 25.98 -13.93
C GLY A 695 -5.67 25.81 -14.76
N ASN A 696 -6.07 24.58 -15.09
CA ASN A 696 -7.39 24.32 -15.71
C ASN A 696 -8.52 24.41 -14.67
N GLN A 697 -9.73 24.77 -15.11
CA GLN A 697 -10.91 24.81 -14.24
C GLN A 697 -11.25 23.43 -13.68
N SER A 698 -11.44 23.34 -12.36
CA SER A 698 -11.61 22.07 -11.64
C SER A 698 -12.96 21.90 -10.94
N SER A 699 -13.84 22.90 -10.99
CA SER A 699 -15.10 22.92 -10.22
C SER A 699 -16.02 21.72 -10.46
N CYS A 700 -15.90 21.04 -11.60
CA CYS A 700 -16.66 19.83 -11.92
C CYS A 700 -16.05 18.52 -11.41
N ILE A 701 -14.79 18.53 -10.96
CA ILE A 701 -14.04 17.31 -10.62
C ILE A 701 -13.44 17.31 -9.21
N GLU A 702 -13.43 18.44 -8.49
CA GLU A 702 -12.85 18.58 -7.14
C GLU A 702 -13.36 17.53 -6.14
N ASP A 703 -14.68 17.37 -6.04
CA ASP A 703 -15.30 16.34 -5.17
C ASP A 703 -14.96 14.92 -5.64
N THR A 704 -14.84 14.70 -6.94
CA THR A 704 -14.44 13.40 -7.50
C THR A 704 -12.98 13.08 -7.20
N ILE A 705 -12.08 14.07 -7.27
CA ILE A 705 -10.67 13.92 -6.89
C ILE A 705 -10.58 13.53 -5.41
N ALA A 706 -11.29 14.25 -4.53
CA ALA A 706 -11.30 13.96 -3.10
C ALA A 706 -11.84 12.55 -2.80
N LYS A 707 -12.95 12.16 -3.44
CA LYS A 707 -13.54 10.82 -3.30
C LYS A 707 -12.63 9.73 -3.85
N ALA A 708 -11.97 9.95 -4.98
CA ALA A 708 -11.03 9.01 -5.57
C ALA A 708 -9.77 8.82 -4.71
N ASP A 709 -9.25 9.90 -4.10
CA ASP A 709 -8.18 9.79 -3.10
C ASP A 709 -8.63 9.05 -1.84
N ALA A 710 -9.80 9.35 -1.30
CA ALA A 710 -10.31 8.65 -0.12
C ALA A 710 -10.56 7.16 -0.42
N TRP A 711 -11.05 6.85 -1.62
CA TRP A 711 -11.29 5.48 -2.07
C TRP A 711 -9.96 4.71 -2.26
N LEU A 712 -8.96 5.30 -2.90
CA LEU A 712 -7.63 4.67 -3.05
C LEU A 712 -6.86 4.57 -1.73
N LYS A 713 -7.19 5.42 -0.75
CA LYS A 713 -6.68 5.28 0.63
C LYS A 713 -7.28 4.06 1.32
N GLN A 714 -8.52 3.72 1.01
CA GLN A 714 -9.19 2.52 1.54
C GLN A 714 -8.79 1.25 0.78
N TYR A 715 -8.56 1.35 -0.53
CA TYR A 715 -8.20 0.26 -1.42
C TYR A 715 -6.94 0.61 -2.21
N PRO A 716 -5.74 0.26 -1.69
CA PRO A 716 -4.47 0.59 -2.31
C PRO A 716 -4.29 0.01 -3.73
N LEU A 717 -3.38 0.61 -4.49
CA LEU A 717 -3.01 0.15 -5.82
C LEU A 717 -2.62 -1.33 -5.83
N GLY A 718 -3.19 -2.10 -6.77
CA GLY A 718 -2.89 -3.53 -6.89
C GLY A 718 -3.77 -4.44 -6.04
N SER A 719 -4.86 -3.93 -5.45
CA SER A 719 -5.84 -4.74 -4.71
C SER A 719 -6.63 -5.73 -5.59
N ASN A 720 -6.36 -5.81 -6.90
CA ASN A 720 -6.94 -6.76 -7.85
C ASN A 720 -8.48 -6.73 -7.89
N MET A 721 -9.05 -5.54 -7.84
CA MET A 721 -10.49 -5.31 -7.77
C MET A 721 -11.10 -5.35 -9.18
N LYS A 722 -11.42 -6.56 -9.66
CA LYS A 722 -11.93 -6.82 -11.02
C LYS A 722 -13.46 -6.89 -11.11
N GLU A 723 -13.97 -6.67 -12.33
CA GLU A 723 -15.41 -6.65 -12.66
C GLU A 723 -16.13 -7.98 -12.38
N ASN A 724 -15.42 -9.13 -12.43
CA ASN A 724 -15.96 -10.50 -12.42
C ASN A 724 -16.74 -10.94 -11.16
N GLY A 725 -17.08 -10.02 -10.26
CA GLY A 725 -18.00 -10.28 -9.14
C GLY A 725 -18.95 -9.14 -8.78
N LYS A 726 -18.95 -7.98 -9.45
CA LYS A 726 -19.62 -6.75 -8.98
C LYS A 726 -19.48 -6.57 -7.45
N ASN A 727 -18.26 -6.76 -6.94
CA ASN A 727 -18.01 -6.52 -5.53
C ASN A 727 -18.29 -5.03 -5.22
N THR A 728 -18.71 -4.73 -3.99
CA THR A 728 -19.06 -3.36 -3.58
C THR A 728 -17.95 -2.33 -3.89
N PRO A 729 -16.64 -2.63 -3.80
CA PRO A 729 -15.59 -1.68 -4.16
C PRO A 729 -15.58 -1.31 -5.65
N TRP A 730 -15.71 -2.28 -6.57
CA TRP A 730 -15.71 -2.01 -8.02
C TRP A 730 -16.88 -1.12 -8.44
N THR A 731 -18.07 -1.38 -7.90
CA THR A 731 -19.27 -0.57 -8.19
C THR A 731 -19.21 0.87 -7.71
N ILE A 732 -18.37 1.17 -6.71
CA ILE A 732 -18.13 2.52 -6.20
C ILE A 732 -16.97 3.18 -6.97
N GLY A 733 -15.95 2.41 -7.31
CA GLY A 733 -14.74 2.89 -7.95
C GLY A 733 -14.91 3.26 -9.43
N GLN A 734 -15.66 2.45 -10.19
CA GLN A 734 -15.84 2.65 -11.63
C GLN A 734 -16.43 4.03 -11.99
N PRO A 735 -17.52 4.51 -11.34
CA PRO A 735 -18.07 5.85 -11.64
C PRO A 735 -17.09 7.00 -11.38
N LEU A 736 -16.22 6.85 -10.38
CA LEU A 736 -15.17 7.84 -10.09
C LEU A 736 -14.13 7.88 -11.21
N ALA A 737 -13.69 6.71 -11.67
CA ALA A 737 -12.77 6.58 -12.80
C ALA A 737 -13.35 7.21 -14.09
N GLU A 738 -14.61 6.91 -14.42
CA GLU A 738 -15.28 7.46 -15.62
C GLU A 738 -15.40 8.98 -15.57
N THR A 739 -15.72 9.54 -14.40
CA THR A 739 -15.84 10.99 -14.23
C THR A 739 -14.47 11.68 -14.38
N LEU A 740 -13.41 11.10 -13.81
CA LEU A 740 -12.04 11.59 -13.99
C LEU A 740 -11.57 11.48 -15.44
N ASP A 741 -11.89 10.39 -16.13
CA ASP A 741 -11.58 10.22 -17.55
C ASP A 741 -12.28 11.26 -18.42
N ASN A 742 -13.56 11.52 -18.19
CA ASN A 742 -14.31 12.55 -18.90
C ASN A 742 -13.70 13.95 -18.70
N TYR A 743 -13.25 14.28 -17.49
CA TYR A 743 -12.51 15.52 -17.25
C TYR A 743 -11.21 15.58 -18.05
N ASN A 744 -10.40 14.52 -17.99
CA ASN A 744 -9.09 14.48 -18.63
C ASN A 744 -9.15 14.57 -20.16
N ASN A 745 -10.24 14.07 -20.76
CA ASN A 745 -10.52 14.18 -22.19
C ASN A 745 -11.26 15.48 -22.57
N GLY A 746 -11.35 16.45 -21.65
CA GLY A 746 -11.92 17.77 -21.91
C GLY A 746 -13.43 17.77 -22.16
N ARG A 747 -14.14 16.76 -21.66
CA ARG A 747 -15.60 16.60 -21.83
C ARG A 747 -16.42 17.22 -20.70
N LEU A 748 -15.77 17.80 -19.69
CA LEU A 748 -16.41 18.48 -18.56
C LEU A 748 -16.07 19.98 -18.55
N CYS A 749 -15.71 20.54 -17.39
CA CYS A 749 -15.57 21.97 -17.17
C CYS A 749 -14.28 22.61 -17.73
N ALA A 750 -13.32 21.80 -18.19
CA ALA A 750 -12.11 22.31 -18.86
C ALA A 750 -12.04 21.75 -20.28
N PRO A 751 -11.74 22.59 -21.30
CA PRO A 751 -11.64 22.13 -22.68
C PRO A 751 -10.39 21.28 -22.90
N HIS A 752 -10.45 20.37 -23.86
CA HIS A 752 -9.30 19.57 -24.27
C HIS A 752 -8.19 20.47 -24.83
N ARG A 753 -6.94 20.07 -24.63
CA ARG A 753 -5.77 20.74 -25.21
C ARG A 753 -5.59 20.37 -26.68
N ASP A 754 -5.49 21.36 -27.56
CA ASP A 754 -5.22 21.15 -28.99
C ASP A 754 -3.85 20.52 -29.27
#